data_AF-A0A1H4JY85-F1
#
_entry.id   AF-A0A1H4JY85-F1
#
_cell.length_a   1.000
_cell.length_b   1.000
_cell.length_c   1.000
_cell.angle_alpha   90.00
_cell.angle_beta   90.00
_cell.angle_gamma   90.00
#
_symmetry.space_group_name_H-M   'P 1'
#
loop_
_entity.id
_entity.type
_entity.pdbx_description
1 polymer ?
#
loop_
_entity_poly.entity_id
_entity_poly.type
_entity_poly.pdbx_seq_one_letter_code
_entity_poly.pdbx_strand_id
1 'polypeptide(L)'
;MSAAERREARARRLARRLTWHREHELPPGTVLPSVLAAGAGIVAMWPYTSVIEPGSWSLAVLGVIVVTALVGTVMRTMLRRRSQWVRDLGTLAAQILAAVGTVTLLVAGDTALFGVIPTDATVFTFQALAAAAWEEVAFGSAPLAASPGLQAMMGMGFALVAILLDQLVTLRGAILACVLTAVIGSVPMIVTLGGVNIVWFVMLGILMLVLLHHTAAQNSDSPRRPSLALASGVGVAALAATVLVAPGLPVAASLAGTGVGVTVDASLRLGDDLRQPNPVEVLTVATTADTAPYLRLTTLSQFNGRVWEPDRGGLRPQRDGFGPDEWSEDVETTEASTSIRIIRMSSAWLPVPYPAVSVQGIPSAWRLSQDNRTITSRAADAVGNDYTVRSLEVTPTLEQIRAIPAAEPVVDAGSEPVDLPAVIRATAEEVTDGATNDYDRLVALQSWFRTEFTYSLETPVDEGFDGTGVDAVAQFLDERSGYCIHFAGAFALMAESLDMEVRIVVGYLPGVLTENTRGDESVYSVSSDQLHSWPEVLFPGVGWVPFEPTASLGVPTAFEAASTTGGGSGGSATPAPSAAPSTEATTGPEVEREDVGDDAGGTGELRRLDPTPVLLTTLGVLVVLLLPALVRFGIAASRRAAARRGDAASAWAELRATMQDLHLPLSDAETPRMRGDDLIRDNRVDAAAMQVLVAAIERASYARPSSEQSSDLDDALGTVLGQLRRSVDRWPRVRAALIPRSLFASRRTDLALTAGAG
;
A
#
# COMPACT_ATOMS: atom_id res chain seq x y z
N MET A 1 -67.27 27.71 1.91
CA MET A 1 -66.25 28.32 2.79
C MET A 1 -66.88 29.36 3.70
N SER A 2 -66.87 29.09 5.01
CA SER A 2 -67.39 29.99 6.05
C SER A 2 -66.56 31.28 6.14
N ALA A 3 -67.11 32.32 6.77
CA ALA A 3 -66.38 33.58 7.00
C ALA A 3 -65.09 33.37 7.84
N ALA A 4 -65.09 32.36 8.71
CA ALA A 4 -63.93 31.96 9.50
C ALA A 4 -62.84 31.32 8.62
N GLU A 5 -63.21 30.41 7.72
CA GLU A 5 -62.25 29.78 6.79
C GLU A 5 -61.65 30.79 5.81
N ARG A 6 -62.40 31.81 5.39
CA ARG A 6 -61.87 32.91 4.57
C ARG A 6 -60.90 33.79 5.33
N ARG A 7 -61.17 34.07 6.62
CA ARG A 7 -60.25 34.81 7.49
C ARG A 7 -58.97 34.03 7.75
N GLU A 8 -59.08 32.73 7.97
CA GLU A 8 -57.94 31.86 8.24
C GLU A 8 -57.10 31.60 6.98
N ALA A 9 -57.73 31.44 5.81
CA ALA A 9 -57.03 31.38 4.52
C ALA A 9 -56.35 32.72 4.17
N ARG A 10 -56.99 33.86 4.50
CA ARG A 10 -56.42 35.19 4.34
C ARG A 10 -55.29 35.45 5.34
N ALA A 11 -55.41 34.97 6.58
CA ALA A 11 -54.36 35.03 7.59
C ALA A 11 -53.17 34.12 7.23
N ARG A 12 -53.41 32.91 6.69
CA ARG A 12 -52.35 32.04 6.15
C ARG A 12 -51.70 32.64 4.90
N ARG A 13 -52.45 33.31 4.02
CA ARG A 13 -51.90 34.07 2.88
C ARG A 13 -51.14 35.32 3.32
N LEU A 14 -51.60 36.02 4.35
CA LEU A 14 -50.92 37.18 4.93
C LEU A 14 -49.67 36.76 5.71
N ALA A 15 -49.69 35.65 6.46
CA ALA A 15 -48.54 35.07 7.13
C ALA A 15 -47.49 34.57 6.12
N ARG A 16 -47.92 34.00 4.98
CA ARG A 16 -47.01 33.70 3.85
C ARG A 16 -46.48 34.93 3.11
N ARG A 17 -47.13 36.10 3.24
CA ARG A 17 -46.69 37.37 2.63
C ARG A 17 -45.93 38.29 3.60
N LEU A 18 -46.10 38.09 4.90
CA LEU A 18 -45.41 38.77 6.00
C LEU A 18 -44.27 37.89 6.54
N THR A 19 -43.65 37.09 5.67
CA THR A 19 -42.29 36.62 5.93
C THR A 19 -41.39 37.84 5.88
N TRP A 20 -41.08 38.40 7.06
CA TRP A 20 -40.03 39.41 7.22
C TRP A 20 -38.81 38.98 6.39
N HIS A 21 -38.22 39.93 5.66
CA HIS A 21 -37.05 39.73 4.78
C HIS A 21 -35.85 38.98 5.43
N ARG A 22 -35.88 38.79 6.77
CA ARG A 22 -34.89 38.07 7.59
C ARG A 22 -34.65 36.61 7.21
N GLU A 23 -35.58 35.93 6.53
CA GLU A 23 -35.38 34.51 6.18
C GLU A 23 -34.63 34.29 4.85
N HIS A 24 -34.54 35.29 3.98
CA HIS A 24 -33.88 35.15 2.67
C HIS A 24 -32.38 35.47 2.69
N GLU A 25 -31.84 35.84 3.85
CA GLU A 25 -30.42 36.20 4.00
C GLU A 25 -29.52 34.97 4.20
N LEU A 26 -28.83 34.60 3.11
CA LEU A 26 -27.60 33.78 3.03
C LEU A 26 -27.61 32.43 3.81
N PRO A 27 -27.87 31.32 3.12
CA PRO A 27 -27.60 29.96 3.62
C PRO A 27 -26.19 29.81 4.24
N PRO A 28 -26.02 28.95 5.26
CA PRO A 28 -24.72 28.68 5.88
C PRO A 28 -23.66 28.42 4.81
N GLY A 29 -22.44 28.95 5.03
CA GLY A 29 -21.37 29.05 4.04
C GLY A 29 -21.27 27.80 3.16
N THR A 30 -21.70 27.92 1.90
CA THR A 30 -21.82 26.77 0.97
C THR A 30 -20.48 26.28 0.44
N VAL A 31 -19.45 27.13 0.58
CA VAL A 31 -18.10 26.96 0.02
C VAL A 31 -17.17 26.29 1.01
N LEU A 32 -17.25 26.69 2.28
CA LEU A 32 -16.33 26.22 3.32
C LEU A 32 -16.38 24.69 3.51
N PRO A 33 -17.55 24.01 3.51
CA PRO A 33 -17.60 22.54 3.59
C PRO A 33 -16.84 21.85 2.46
N SER A 34 -16.97 22.33 1.22
CA SER A 34 -16.27 21.74 0.07
C SER A 34 -14.77 22.01 0.09
N VAL A 35 -14.34 23.19 0.56
CA VAL A 35 -12.91 23.48 0.75
C VAL A 35 -12.30 22.59 1.83
N LEU A 36 -13.01 22.41 2.95
CA LEU A 36 -12.56 21.52 4.04
C LEU A 36 -12.52 20.06 3.60
N ALA A 37 -13.51 19.61 2.83
CA ALA A 37 -13.53 18.28 2.25
C ALA A 37 -12.40 18.06 1.23
N ALA A 38 -12.11 19.05 0.37
CA ALA A 38 -10.98 18.99 -0.54
C ALA A 38 -9.64 18.91 0.21
N GLY A 39 -9.48 19.73 1.25
CA GLY A 39 -8.33 19.66 2.15
C GLY A 39 -8.19 18.28 2.79
N ALA A 40 -9.29 17.71 3.29
CA ALA A 40 -9.33 16.35 3.83
C ALA A 40 -8.93 15.28 2.80
N GLY A 41 -9.36 15.42 1.53
CA GLY A 41 -8.95 14.54 0.44
C GLY A 41 -7.45 14.62 0.14
N ILE A 42 -6.88 15.83 0.12
CA ILE A 42 -5.43 16.03 -0.09
C ILE A 42 -4.63 15.42 1.07
N VAL A 43 -5.08 15.60 2.32
CA VAL A 43 -4.45 14.97 3.48
C VAL A 43 -4.53 13.45 3.40
N ALA A 44 -5.66 12.87 2.96
CA ALA A 44 -5.79 11.43 2.75
C ALA A 44 -4.87 10.90 1.64
N MET A 45 -4.67 11.69 0.57
CA MET A 45 -3.82 11.33 -0.58
C MET A 45 -2.32 11.34 -0.24
N TRP A 46 -1.88 12.24 0.65
CA TRP A 46 -0.46 12.51 0.89
C TRP A 46 0.42 11.27 1.10
N PRO A 47 0.06 10.27 1.92
CA PRO A 47 0.92 9.12 2.18
C PRO A 47 1.14 8.22 0.96
N TYR A 48 0.21 8.21 0.00
CA TYR A 48 0.35 7.43 -1.24
C TYR A 48 1.52 7.90 -2.10
N THR A 49 1.95 9.17 -1.96
CA THR A 49 3.13 9.70 -2.67
C THR A 49 4.46 9.09 -2.23
N SER A 50 4.48 8.39 -1.09
CA SER A 50 5.65 7.64 -0.63
C SER A 50 5.68 6.19 -1.08
N VAL A 51 4.56 5.67 -1.59
CA VAL A 51 4.39 4.26 -1.96
C VAL A 51 4.20 4.08 -3.46
N ILE A 52 3.81 5.14 -4.18
CA ILE A 52 3.65 5.14 -5.62
C ILE A 52 4.59 6.19 -6.19
N GLU A 53 5.37 5.81 -7.19
CA GLU A 53 6.26 6.71 -7.90
C GLU A 53 5.50 7.93 -8.47
N PRO A 54 6.14 9.10 -8.61
CA PRO A 54 5.51 10.24 -9.23
C PRO A 54 4.98 9.93 -10.64
N GLY A 55 3.72 10.26 -10.89
CA GLY A 55 3.12 10.08 -12.21
C GLY A 55 1.71 10.66 -12.34
N SER A 56 1.03 10.32 -13.43
CA SER A 56 -0.30 10.80 -13.81
C SER A 56 -1.41 10.42 -12.81
N TRP A 57 -1.22 9.38 -12.00
CA TRP A 57 -2.15 9.03 -10.91
C TRP A 57 -2.39 10.19 -9.94
N SER A 58 -1.32 10.93 -9.59
CA SER A 58 -1.41 12.03 -8.63
C SER A 58 -2.22 13.20 -9.19
N LEU A 59 -2.07 13.48 -10.49
CA LEU A 59 -2.87 14.43 -11.24
C LEU A 59 -4.34 14.02 -11.31
N ALA A 60 -4.61 12.74 -11.57
CA ALA A 60 -5.96 12.21 -11.64
C ALA A 60 -6.69 12.39 -10.30
N VAL A 61 -6.06 11.97 -9.21
CA VAL A 61 -6.63 12.10 -7.85
C VAL A 61 -6.87 13.56 -7.48
N LEU A 62 -5.88 14.44 -7.70
CA LEU A 62 -6.02 15.86 -7.38
C LEU A 62 -7.12 16.53 -8.22
N GLY A 63 -7.17 16.23 -9.52
CA GLY A 63 -8.20 16.72 -10.43
C GLY A 63 -9.60 16.33 -9.96
N VAL A 64 -9.78 15.07 -9.57
CA VAL A 64 -11.05 14.55 -9.03
C VAL A 64 -11.45 15.24 -7.72
N ILE A 65 -10.51 15.45 -6.79
CA ILE A 65 -10.78 16.15 -5.52
C ILE A 65 -11.25 17.60 -5.80
N VAL A 66 -10.54 18.32 -6.67
CA VAL A 66 -10.84 19.71 -7.00
C VAL A 66 -12.17 19.84 -7.73
N VAL A 67 -12.42 19.00 -8.75
CA VAL A 67 -13.67 19.03 -9.52
C VAL A 67 -14.87 18.72 -8.62
N THR A 68 -14.77 17.69 -7.78
CA THR A 68 -15.83 17.33 -6.82
C THR A 68 -16.18 18.48 -5.87
N ALA A 69 -15.16 19.18 -5.35
CA ALA A 69 -15.35 20.33 -4.47
C ALA A 69 -15.95 21.55 -5.19
N LEU A 70 -15.52 21.84 -6.42
CA LEU A 70 -16.08 22.89 -7.26
C LEU A 70 -17.54 22.62 -7.60
N VAL A 71 -17.85 21.41 -8.05
CA VAL A 71 -19.23 20.99 -8.40
C VAL A 71 -20.13 21.04 -7.18
N GLY A 72 -19.67 20.55 -6.02
CA GLY A 72 -20.41 20.67 -4.76
C GLY A 72 -20.73 22.12 -4.41
N THR A 73 -19.74 23.01 -4.55
CA THR A 73 -19.92 24.45 -4.28
C THR A 73 -20.91 25.11 -5.25
N VAL A 74 -20.75 24.85 -6.55
CA VAL A 74 -21.62 25.40 -7.61
C VAL A 74 -23.05 24.89 -7.45
N MET A 75 -23.25 23.59 -7.24
CA MET A 75 -24.58 23.04 -7.09
C MET A 75 -25.27 23.53 -5.82
N ARG A 76 -24.57 23.62 -4.68
CA ARG A 76 -25.16 24.18 -3.46
C ARG A 76 -25.50 25.65 -3.60
N THR A 77 -24.73 26.43 -4.37
CA THR A 77 -25.03 27.84 -4.63
C THR A 77 -26.20 28.01 -5.59
N MET A 78 -26.28 27.23 -6.67
CA MET A 78 -27.40 27.27 -7.64
C MET A 78 -28.72 26.78 -7.01
N LEU A 79 -28.66 25.71 -6.24
CA LEU A 79 -29.83 25.09 -5.59
C LEU A 79 -30.15 25.71 -4.22
N ARG A 80 -29.54 26.85 -3.85
CA ARG A 80 -29.76 27.53 -2.55
C ARG A 80 -31.23 27.82 -2.24
N ARG A 81 -32.06 28.01 -3.27
CA ARG A 81 -33.50 28.34 -3.15
C ARG A 81 -34.41 27.10 -3.09
N ARG A 82 -33.87 25.90 -3.28
CA ARG A 82 -34.62 24.63 -3.24
C ARG A 82 -34.63 24.07 -1.81
N SER A 83 -35.49 23.08 -1.57
CA SER A 83 -35.50 22.35 -0.29
C SER A 83 -34.15 21.65 -0.07
N GLN A 84 -33.78 21.48 1.21
CA GLN A 84 -32.50 20.89 1.59
C GLN A 84 -32.27 19.53 0.93
N TRP A 85 -33.26 18.63 0.97
CA TRP A 85 -33.14 17.31 0.37
C TRP A 85 -32.90 17.33 -1.16
N VAL A 86 -33.60 18.20 -1.89
CA VAL A 86 -33.41 18.34 -3.35
C VAL A 86 -32.04 18.91 -3.67
N ARG A 87 -31.56 19.86 -2.86
CA ARG A 87 -30.21 20.41 -3.01
C ARG A 87 -29.17 19.32 -2.79
N ASP A 88 -29.26 18.59 -1.69
CA ASP A 88 -28.22 17.63 -1.28
C ASP A 88 -28.19 16.43 -2.25
N LEU A 89 -29.37 15.90 -2.65
CA LEU A 89 -29.47 14.85 -3.69
C LEU A 89 -28.98 15.33 -5.05
N GLY A 90 -29.35 16.56 -5.45
CA GLY A 90 -28.88 17.16 -6.69
C GLY A 90 -27.37 17.39 -6.71
N THR A 91 -26.78 17.77 -5.58
CA THR A 91 -25.33 17.93 -5.44
C THR A 91 -24.61 16.59 -5.54
N LEU A 92 -25.11 15.56 -4.87
CA LEU A 92 -24.53 14.21 -4.93
C LEU A 92 -24.57 13.65 -6.35
N ALA A 93 -25.72 13.75 -7.04
CA ALA A 93 -25.86 13.29 -8.42
C ALA A 93 -24.90 14.03 -9.37
N ALA A 94 -24.79 15.36 -9.24
CA ALA A 94 -23.87 16.14 -10.04
C ALA A 94 -22.40 15.81 -9.76
N GLN A 95 -22.04 15.53 -8.51
CA GLN A 95 -20.69 15.12 -8.13
C GLN A 95 -20.33 13.75 -8.68
N ILE A 96 -21.25 12.77 -8.62
CA ILE A 96 -21.04 11.45 -9.22
C ILE A 96 -20.79 11.59 -10.72
N LEU A 97 -21.63 12.34 -11.44
CA LEU A 97 -21.47 12.56 -12.88
C LEU A 97 -20.16 13.26 -13.21
N ALA A 98 -19.78 14.29 -12.44
CA ALA A 98 -18.54 15.01 -12.66
C ALA A 98 -17.30 14.17 -12.32
N ALA A 99 -17.35 13.37 -11.26
CA ALA A 99 -16.25 12.50 -10.87
C ALA A 99 -16.06 11.38 -11.89
N VAL A 100 -17.14 10.72 -12.33
CA VAL A 100 -17.10 9.74 -13.43
C VAL A 100 -16.50 10.38 -14.68
N GLY A 101 -17.02 11.53 -15.11
CA GLY A 101 -16.50 12.22 -16.29
C GLY A 101 -15.04 12.63 -16.18
N THR A 102 -14.58 13.04 -14.98
CA THR A 102 -13.18 13.44 -14.74
C THR A 102 -12.25 12.23 -14.76
N VAL A 103 -12.62 11.13 -14.09
CA VAL A 103 -11.84 9.89 -14.11
C VAL A 103 -11.78 9.32 -15.52
N THR A 104 -12.92 9.29 -16.23
CA THR A 104 -12.97 8.87 -17.63
C THR A 104 -12.06 9.71 -18.52
N LEU A 105 -12.12 11.05 -18.42
CA LEU A 105 -11.29 11.95 -19.23
C LEU A 105 -9.79 11.74 -18.99
N LEU A 106 -9.38 11.54 -17.74
CA LEU A 106 -7.97 11.47 -17.36
C LEU A 106 -7.36 10.07 -17.58
N VAL A 107 -8.18 9.01 -17.59
CA VAL A 107 -7.72 7.61 -17.67
C VAL A 107 -7.98 7.00 -19.05
N ALA A 108 -9.16 7.20 -19.61
CA ALA A 108 -9.64 6.48 -20.80
C ALA A 108 -10.37 7.42 -21.78
N GLY A 109 -9.92 8.67 -21.86
CA GLY A 109 -10.56 9.73 -22.66
C GLY A 109 -10.73 9.36 -24.14
N ASP A 110 -9.80 8.59 -24.69
CA ASP A 110 -9.80 8.17 -26.10
C ASP A 110 -10.93 7.19 -26.44
N THR A 111 -11.45 6.48 -25.45
CA THR A 111 -12.57 5.52 -25.62
C THR A 111 -13.93 6.15 -25.36
N ALA A 112 -13.97 7.35 -24.79
CA ALA A 112 -15.18 7.99 -24.29
C ALA A 112 -15.80 8.93 -25.32
N LEU A 113 -17.13 9.04 -25.33
CA LEU A 113 -17.84 9.97 -26.19
C LEU A 113 -17.57 11.41 -25.71
N PHE A 114 -17.02 12.24 -26.59
CA PHE A 114 -16.49 13.58 -26.27
C PHE A 114 -15.44 13.60 -25.16
N GLY A 115 -14.78 12.47 -24.89
CA GLY A 115 -13.77 12.34 -23.83
C GLY A 115 -14.30 12.24 -22.41
N VAL A 116 -15.63 12.31 -22.18
CA VAL A 116 -16.20 12.42 -20.82
C VAL A 116 -17.30 11.40 -20.56
N ILE A 117 -18.09 11.03 -21.58
CA ILE A 117 -19.23 10.11 -21.41
C ILE A 117 -18.73 8.67 -21.67
N PRO A 118 -18.78 7.77 -20.66
CA PRO A 118 -18.32 6.40 -20.82
C PRO A 118 -19.09 5.67 -21.93
N THR A 119 -18.38 4.94 -22.78
CA THR A 119 -18.95 4.00 -23.74
C THR A 119 -18.75 2.56 -23.25
N ASP A 120 -19.29 1.58 -23.95
CA ASP A 120 -19.04 0.16 -23.63
C ASP A 120 -17.53 -0.15 -23.70
N ALA A 121 -16.80 0.43 -24.65
CA ALA A 121 -15.35 0.30 -24.75
C ALA A 121 -14.64 0.87 -23.52
N THR A 122 -15.08 2.03 -23.02
CA THR A 122 -14.55 2.62 -21.78
C THR A 122 -14.70 1.68 -20.60
N VAL A 123 -15.86 1.01 -20.47
CA VAL A 123 -16.09 0.05 -19.37
C VAL A 123 -15.13 -1.12 -19.44
N PHE A 124 -14.91 -1.70 -20.63
CA PHE A 124 -13.92 -2.77 -20.82
C PHE A 124 -12.50 -2.32 -20.48
N THR A 125 -12.11 -1.12 -20.89
CA THR A 125 -10.81 -0.54 -20.54
C THR A 125 -10.65 -0.42 -19.03
N PHE A 126 -11.65 0.10 -18.30
CA PHE A 126 -11.58 0.18 -16.84
C PHE A 126 -11.54 -1.19 -16.15
N GLN A 127 -12.23 -2.21 -16.70
CA GLN A 127 -12.15 -3.57 -16.18
C GLN A 127 -10.74 -4.16 -16.34
N ALA A 128 -10.14 -4.00 -17.52
CA ALA A 128 -8.77 -4.44 -17.78
C ALA A 128 -7.75 -3.70 -16.90
N LEU A 129 -7.88 -2.36 -16.79
CA LEU A 129 -7.03 -1.54 -15.94
C LEU A 129 -7.18 -1.89 -14.46
N ALA A 130 -8.39 -2.22 -14.00
CA ALA A 130 -8.62 -2.65 -12.62
C ALA A 130 -7.98 -4.02 -12.33
N ALA A 131 -8.05 -4.96 -13.27
CA ALA A 131 -7.38 -6.25 -13.16
C ALA A 131 -5.84 -6.08 -13.11
N ALA A 132 -5.28 -5.26 -14.00
CA ALA A 132 -3.84 -4.95 -14.00
C ALA A 132 -3.41 -4.24 -12.70
N ALA A 133 -4.19 -3.26 -12.23
CA ALA A 133 -3.90 -2.58 -10.97
C ALA A 133 -3.95 -3.53 -9.77
N TRP A 134 -4.88 -4.50 -9.77
CA TRP A 134 -4.96 -5.51 -8.73
C TRP A 134 -3.74 -6.41 -8.71
N GLU A 135 -3.29 -6.86 -9.88
CA GLU A 135 -2.07 -7.65 -10.04
C GLU A 135 -0.83 -6.87 -9.56
N GLU A 136 -0.69 -5.61 -9.98
CA GLU A 136 0.39 -4.74 -9.52
C GLU A 136 0.37 -4.49 -8.01
N VAL A 137 -0.79 -4.39 -7.36
CA VAL A 137 -0.88 -4.24 -5.90
C VAL A 137 -0.67 -5.56 -5.17
N ALA A 138 -1.13 -6.68 -5.74
CA ALA A 138 -1.02 -8.00 -5.15
C ALA A 138 0.41 -8.56 -5.24
N PHE A 139 1.15 -8.22 -6.29
CA PHE A 139 2.48 -8.77 -6.58
C PHE A 139 3.59 -7.71 -6.61
N GLY A 140 3.26 -6.41 -6.66
CA GLY A 140 4.26 -5.34 -6.73
C GLY A 140 4.84 -4.99 -5.37
N SER A 141 6.14 -4.67 -5.35
CA SER A 141 6.83 -4.15 -4.17
C SER A 141 6.92 -2.63 -4.19
N ALA A 142 6.65 -1.98 -3.06
CA ALA A 142 6.78 -0.53 -2.95
C ALA A 142 8.24 -0.04 -3.16
N PRO A 143 8.46 1.10 -3.82
CA PRO A 143 7.46 1.96 -4.44
C PRO A 143 6.91 1.37 -5.76
N LEU A 144 5.58 1.37 -5.90
CA LEU A 144 4.90 0.91 -7.12
C LEU A 144 5.14 1.92 -8.25
N ALA A 145 5.47 1.42 -9.44
CA ALA A 145 5.58 2.24 -10.63
C ALA A 145 4.24 2.92 -10.96
N ALA A 146 4.29 4.13 -11.53
CA ALA A 146 3.09 4.87 -11.90
C ALA A 146 2.44 4.30 -13.17
N SER A 147 1.61 3.27 -13.02
CA SER A 147 0.90 2.64 -14.14
C SER A 147 -0.46 3.30 -14.46
N PRO A 148 -0.99 3.12 -15.68
CA PRO A 148 -2.37 3.48 -16.01
C PRO A 148 -3.42 2.75 -15.17
N GLY A 149 -3.15 1.50 -14.78
CA GLY A 149 -4.03 0.71 -13.92
C GLY A 149 -4.18 1.35 -12.54
N LEU A 150 -3.04 1.66 -11.92
CA LEU A 150 -2.98 2.30 -10.61
C LEU A 150 -3.57 3.71 -10.65
N GLN A 151 -3.34 4.47 -11.74
CA GLN A 151 -4.01 5.74 -11.97
C GLN A 151 -5.54 5.60 -12.00
N ALA A 152 -6.08 4.58 -12.70
CA ALA A 152 -7.51 4.33 -12.77
C ALA A 152 -8.10 3.98 -11.39
N MET A 153 -7.45 3.06 -10.68
CA MET A 153 -7.89 2.60 -9.37
C MET A 153 -7.83 3.73 -8.32
N MET A 154 -6.73 4.48 -8.26
CA MET A 154 -6.59 5.61 -7.34
C MET A 154 -7.59 6.73 -7.69
N GLY A 155 -7.76 7.07 -8.97
CA GLY A 155 -8.74 8.06 -9.41
C GLY A 155 -10.17 7.70 -9.00
N MET A 156 -10.57 6.45 -9.17
CA MET A 156 -11.90 5.96 -8.79
C MET A 156 -12.09 5.86 -7.27
N GLY A 157 -11.09 5.36 -6.54
CA GLY A 157 -11.11 5.29 -5.08
C GLY A 157 -11.21 6.68 -4.45
N PHE A 158 -10.38 7.63 -4.90
CA PHE A 158 -10.42 9.00 -4.40
C PHE A 158 -11.63 9.81 -4.89
N ALA A 159 -12.25 9.44 -6.01
CA ALA A 159 -13.57 9.99 -6.37
C ALA A 159 -14.61 9.69 -5.30
N LEU A 160 -14.71 8.43 -4.87
CA LEU A 160 -15.62 8.01 -3.81
C LEU A 160 -15.28 8.72 -2.50
N VAL A 161 -14.00 8.75 -2.10
CA VAL A 161 -13.55 9.40 -0.86
C VAL A 161 -13.86 10.90 -0.89
N ALA A 162 -13.58 11.61 -1.99
CA ALA A 162 -13.85 13.03 -2.12
C ALA A 162 -15.35 13.35 -1.99
N ILE A 163 -16.22 12.55 -2.62
CA ILE A 163 -17.68 12.68 -2.50
C ILE A 163 -18.11 12.43 -1.05
N LEU A 164 -17.66 11.34 -0.43
CA LEU A 164 -18.01 11.00 0.95
C LEU A 164 -17.57 12.09 1.93
N LEU A 165 -16.33 12.59 1.83
CA LEU A 165 -15.82 13.67 2.67
C LEU A 165 -16.67 14.93 2.51
N ASP A 166 -17.03 15.31 1.28
CA ASP A 166 -17.86 16.48 1.02
C ASP A 166 -19.27 16.34 1.61
N GLN A 167 -19.88 15.15 1.53
CA GLN A 167 -21.17 14.86 2.17
C GLN A 167 -21.06 14.85 3.70
N LEU A 168 -20.04 14.21 4.27
CA LEU A 168 -19.82 14.13 5.72
C LEU A 168 -19.60 15.50 6.34
N VAL A 169 -18.75 16.34 5.75
CA VAL A 169 -18.50 17.70 6.24
C VAL A 169 -19.78 18.54 6.15
N THR A 170 -20.57 18.37 5.08
CA THR A 170 -21.85 19.07 4.90
C THR A 170 -22.91 18.63 5.93
N LEU A 171 -22.96 17.34 6.24
CA LEU A 171 -23.83 16.75 7.25
C LEU A 171 -23.31 16.95 8.69
N ARG A 172 -22.25 17.75 8.87
CA ARG A 172 -21.59 18.04 10.16
C ARG A 172 -20.98 16.82 10.86
N GLY A 173 -20.70 15.76 10.12
CA GLY A 173 -20.00 14.56 10.59
C GLY A 173 -18.48 14.75 10.65
N ALA A 174 -17.97 15.79 11.34
CA ALA A 174 -16.54 16.08 11.40
C ALA A 174 -15.71 14.90 11.93
N ILE A 175 -16.20 14.20 12.96
CA ILE A 175 -15.53 13.02 13.51
C ILE A 175 -15.41 11.94 12.42
N LEU A 176 -16.50 11.63 11.73
CA LEU A 176 -16.51 10.61 10.69
C LEU A 176 -15.64 11.00 9.48
N ALA A 177 -15.59 12.29 9.13
CA ALA A 177 -14.68 12.80 8.12
C ALA A 177 -13.21 12.66 8.54
N CYS A 178 -12.87 12.99 9.79
CA CYS A 178 -11.51 12.80 10.32
C CYS A 178 -11.12 11.32 10.36
N VAL A 179 -12.04 10.45 10.80
CA VAL A 179 -11.82 8.99 10.81
C VAL A 179 -11.61 8.48 9.39
N LEU A 180 -12.44 8.88 8.43
CA LEU A 180 -12.28 8.47 7.03
C LEU A 180 -10.92 8.91 6.47
N THR A 181 -10.52 10.18 6.68
CA THR A 181 -9.20 10.68 6.24
C THR A 181 -8.06 9.93 6.93
N ALA A 182 -8.17 9.66 8.23
CA ALA A 182 -7.16 8.92 8.97
C ALA A 182 -7.02 7.48 8.48
N VAL A 183 -8.15 6.77 8.29
CA VAL A 183 -8.17 5.39 7.79
C VAL A 183 -7.56 5.32 6.41
N ILE A 184 -8.05 6.11 5.45
CA ILE A 184 -7.55 6.09 4.06
C ILE A 184 -6.07 6.50 4.01
N GLY A 185 -5.68 7.58 4.69
CA GLY A 185 -4.28 8.01 4.71
C GLY A 185 -3.34 7.05 5.44
N SER A 186 -3.84 6.21 6.36
CA SER A 186 -3.01 5.22 7.06
C SER A 186 -2.67 3.99 6.22
N VAL A 187 -3.45 3.66 5.19
CA VAL A 187 -3.29 2.43 4.39
C VAL A 187 -1.85 2.25 3.86
N PRO A 188 -1.22 3.25 3.21
CA PRO A 188 0.13 3.06 2.66
C PRO A 188 1.19 2.81 3.75
N MET A 189 1.04 3.44 4.92
CA MET A 189 1.95 3.23 6.06
C MET A 189 1.78 1.85 6.71
N ILE A 190 0.55 1.31 6.70
CA ILE A 190 0.27 -0.04 7.21
C ILE A 190 0.83 -1.10 6.26
N VAL A 191 0.63 -0.93 4.95
CA VAL A 191 1.02 -1.91 3.93
C VAL A 191 2.53 -2.00 3.77
N THR A 192 3.25 -0.88 3.81
CA THR A 192 4.70 -0.86 3.54
C THR A 192 5.58 -1.17 4.75
N LEU A 193 5.01 -1.27 5.96
CA LEU A 193 5.76 -1.34 7.23
C LEU A 193 6.86 -0.24 7.35
N GLY A 194 6.73 0.84 6.57
CA GLY A 194 7.73 1.89 6.45
C GLY A 194 7.74 2.87 7.63
N GLY A 195 8.72 3.77 7.62
CA GLY A 195 8.83 4.82 8.64
C GLY A 195 7.58 5.72 8.73
N VAL A 196 7.26 6.16 9.95
CA VAL A 196 6.09 7.00 10.24
C VAL A 196 6.16 8.34 9.49
N ASN A 197 5.13 8.67 8.68
CA ASN A 197 5.05 9.95 7.97
C ASN A 197 4.61 11.09 8.91
N ILE A 198 5.57 11.71 9.60
CA ILE A 198 5.31 12.79 10.58
C ILE A 198 4.53 13.96 9.94
N VAL A 199 4.85 14.31 8.70
CA VAL A 199 4.20 15.41 7.97
C VAL A 199 2.70 15.15 7.83
N TRP A 200 2.32 13.92 7.49
CA TRP A 200 0.92 13.53 7.40
C TRP A 200 0.17 13.67 8.73
N PHE A 201 0.76 13.22 9.85
CA PHE A 201 0.14 13.37 11.17
C PHE A 201 -0.07 14.83 11.58
N VAL A 202 0.89 15.71 11.25
CA VAL A 202 0.75 17.16 11.48
C VAL A 202 -0.40 17.71 10.64
N MET A 203 -0.46 17.37 9.35
CA MET A 203 -1.53 17.79 8.45
C MET A 203 -2.91 17.29 8.93
N LEU A 204 -3.00 16.02 9.36
CA LEU A 204 -4.21 15.42 9.91
C LEU A 204 -4.64 16.10 11.21
N GLY A 205 -3.71 16.40 12.12
CA GLY A 205 -3.99 17.11 13.37
C GLY A 205 -4.54 18.51 13.14
N ILE A 206 -3.94 19.28 12.21
CA ILE A 206 -4.43 20.60 11.82
C ILE A 206 -5.84 20.48 11.21
N LEU A 207 -6.04 19.56 10.28
CA LEU A 207 -7.34 19.33 9.64
C LEU A 207 -8.43 19.00 10.67
N MET A 208 -8.14 18.11 11.62
CA MET A 208 -9.08 17.70 12.66
C MET A 208 -9.48 18.88 13.55
N LEU A 209 -8.52 19.72 13.96
CA LEU A 209 -8.79 20.95 14.71
C LEU A 209 -9.71 21.90 13.92
N VAL A 210 -9.44 22.08 12.62
CA VAL A 210 -10.25 22.97 11.77
C VAL A 210 -11.67 22.41 11.57
N LEU A 211 -11.82 21.11 11.33
CA LEU A 211 -13.13 20.46 11.15
C LEU A 211 -13.97 20.46 12.44
N LEU A 212 -13.35 20.17 13.58
CA LEU A 212 -14.01 20.23 14.89
C LEU A 212 -14.40 21.67 15.25
N HIS A 213 -13.52 22.64 14.98
CA HIS A 213 -13.85 24.05 15.18
C HIS A 213 -15.03 24.48 14.30
N HIS A 214 -15.03 24.09 13.03
CA HIS A 214 -16.09 24.41 12.09
C HIS A 214 -17.45 23.83 12.50
N THR A 215 -17.48 22.59 12.98
CA THR A 215 -18.72 21.95 13.44
C THR A 215 -19.20 22.51 14.77
N ALA A 216 -18.29 22.75 15.72
CA ALA A 216 -18.61 23.37 17.01
C ALA A 216 -19.19 24.78 16.85
N ALA A 217 -18.65 25.58 15.91
CA ALA A 217 -19.13 26.93 15.62
C ALA A 217 -20.55 27.00 15.03
N GLN A 218 -21.09 25.87 14.55
CA GLN A 218 -22.43 25.79 13.96
C GLN A 218 -23.52 25.27 14.93
N ASN A 219 -23.13 24.69 16.07
CA ASN A 219 -24.09 24.21 17.08
C ASN A 219 -24.55 25.36 17.98
N SER A 220 -25.87 25.49 18.16
CA SER A 220 -26.46 26.61 18.90
C SER A 220 -26.27 26.56 20.40
N ASP A 221 -26.01 25.37 20.94
CA ASP A 221 -26.06 25.05 22.36
C ASP A 221 -24.65 24.82 22.96
N SER A 222 -23.60 24.98 22.14
CA SER A 222 -22.21 24.87 22.59
C SER A 222 -21.82 26.08 23.46
N PRO A 223 -21.15 25.89 24.61
CA PRO A 223 -20.71 27.00 25.45
C PRO A 223 -19.85 28.00 24.67
N ARG A 224 -20.09 29.29 24.93
CA ARG A 224 -19.70 30.49 24.14
C ARG A 224 -18.21 30.71 23.90
N ARG A 225 -17.33 29.85 24.40
CA ARG A 225 -15.90 29.84 24.12
C ARG A 225 -15.41 28.40 24.22
N PRO A 226 -15.20 27.66 23.12
CA PRO A 226 -14.22 26.60 23.19
C PRO A 226 -12.90 27.31 23.50
N SER A 227 -12.39 27.17 24.73
CA SER A 227 -11.09 27.74 25.03
C SER A 227 -10.13 27.15 23.99
N LEU A 228 -9.33 28.00 23.35
CA LEU A 228 -8.29 27.56 22.43
C LEU A 228 -7.47 26.44 23.09
N ALA A 229 -7.32 26.52 24.43
CA ALA A 229 -6.76 25.53 25.35
C ALA A 229 -7.45 24.15 25.37
N LEU A 230 -8.79 24.05 25.26
CA LEU A 230 -9.49 22.76 25.22
C LEU A 230 -9.37 22.09 23.86
N ALA A 231 -9.46 22.88 22.77
CA ALA A 231 -9.30 22.38 21.41
C ALA A 231 -7.82 21.98 21.15
N SER A 232 -6.87 22.82 21.58
CA SER A 232 -5.45 22.46 21.59
C SER A 232 -5.15 21.33 22.55
N GLY A 233 -5.86 21.22 23.67
CA GLY A 233 -5.70 20.13 24.64
C GLY A 233 -6.13 18.79 24.06
N VAL A 234 -7.28 18.73 23.36
CA VAL A 234 -7.73 17.52 22.67
C VAL A 234 -6.85 17.23 21.45
N GLY A 235 -6.40 18.25 20.71
CA GLY A 235 -5.48 18.10 19.58
C GLY A 235 -4.09 17.61 19.99
N VAL A 236 -3.53 18.16 21.06
CA VAL A 236 -2.26 17.72 21.65
C VAL A 236 -2.41 16.36 22.32
N ALA A 237 -3.54 16.07 22.98
CA ALA A 237 -3.80 14.74 23.52
C ALA A 237 -4.01 13.70 22.42
N ALA A 238 -4.61 14.06 21.28
CA ALA A 238 -4.73 13.19 20.12
C ALA A 238 -3.37 12.98 19.44
N LEU A 239 -2.58 14.04 19.21
CA LEU A 239 -1.20 13.94 18.69
C LEU A 239 -0.29 13.15 19.63
N ALA A 240 -0.36 13.40 20.93
CA ALA A 240 0.40 12.69 21.95
C ALA A 240 -0.08 11.25 22.07
N ALA A 241 -1.39 10.98 22.05
CA ALA A 241 -1.90 9.61 22.00
C ALA A 241 -1.41 8.91 20.74
N THR A 242 -1.45 9.54 19.57
CA THR A 242 -0.95 8.93 18.33
C THR A 242 0.56 8.69 18.37
N VAL A 243 1.37 9.63 18.89
CA VAL A 243 2.83 9.47 19.02
C VAL A 243 3.22 8.47 20.13
N LEU A 244 2.40 8.31 21.18
CA LEU A 244 2.65 7.41 22.31
C LEU A 244 2.07 6.00 22.07
N VAL A 245 1.00 5.89 21.29
CA VAL A 245 0.28 4.66 20.95
C VAL A 245 0.80 4.05 19.64
N ALA A 246 1.30 4.84 18.67
CA ALA A 246 1.88 4.31 17.43
C ALA A 246 3.07 3.35 17.64
N PRO A 247 3.99 3.56 18.60
CA PRO A 247 5.05 2.59 18.89
C PRO A 247 4.56 1.41 19.74
N GLY A 248 3.36 1.49 20.33
CA GLY A 248 2.85 0.56 21.34
C GLY A 248 1.62 -0.26 20.92
N LEU A 249 1.05 -0.01 19.75
CA LEU A 249 0.03 -0.89 19.19
C LEU A 249 0.70 -2.14 18.60
N PRO A 250 0.39 -3.35 19.10
CA PRO A 250 0.79 -4.58 18.45
C PRO A 250 -0.10 -4.78 17.22
N VAL A 251 0.14 -4.02 16.14
CA VAL A 251 -0.57 -4.23 14.85
C VAL A 251 0.04 -5.41 14.07
N ALA A 252 1.19 -5.94 14.51
CA ALA A 252 1.90 -7.00 13.80
C ALA A 252 1.33 -8.43 14.00
N ALA A 253 0.39 -8.66 14.93
CA ALA A 253 -0.01 -10.04 15.29
C ALA A 253 -1.41 -10.48 14.83
N SER A 254 -2.26 -9.57 14.32
CA SER A 254 -3.67 -9.89 14.06
C SER A 254 -4.16 -9.59 12.64
N LEU A 255 -3.27 -9.10 11.78
CA LEU A 255 -3.47 -8.92 10.33
C LEU A 255 -2.36 -9.66 9.55
N ALA A 256 -1.82 -10.73 10.12
CA ALA A 256 -0.93 -11.70 9.46
C ALA A 256 -1.71 -12.54 8.43
N GLY A 257 -2.34 -11.87 7.46
CA GLY A 257 -3.13 -12.49 6.41
C GLY A 257 -3.19 -11.72 5.09
N THR A 258 -2.52 -10.56 4.96
CA THR A 258 -2.48 -9.82 3.67
C THR A 258 -1.15 -9.09 3.41
N GLY A 259 -0.07 -9.41 4.12
CA GLY A 259 1.28 -9.01 3.72
C GLY A 259 1.82 -10.08 2.79
N VAL A 260 2.32 -9.69 1.61
CA VAL A 260 2.97 -10.57 0.63
C VAL A 260 4.34 -11.00 1.18
N GLY A 261 4.32 -11.78 2.26
CA GLY A 261 5.44 -12.60 2.68
C GLY A 261 5.20 -13.99 2.13
N VAL A 262 6.25 -14.65 1.64
CA VAL A 262 6.16 -16.07 1.29
C VAL A 262 6.01 -16.82 2.61
N THR A 263 4.83 -17.37 2.85
CA THR A 263 4.56 -18.20 4.02
C THR A 263 5.02 -19.60 3.70
N VAL A 264 6.16 -20.01 4.24
CA VAL A 264 6.65 -21.37 4.02
C VAL A 264 5.91 -22.29 5.00
N ASP A 265 4.93 -23.02 4.50
CA ASP A 265 4.28 -24.08 5.26
C ASP A 265 5.05 -25.40 5.08
N ALA A 266 5.52 -25.97 6.20
CA ALA A 266 6.20 -27.27 6.18
C ALA A 266 5.26 -28.43 5.83
N SER A 267 3.94 -28.20 5.73
CA SER A 267 2.99 -29.19 5.20
C SER A 267 2.91 -29.13 3.66
N LEU A 268 3.98 -29.52 2.98
CA LEU A 268 4.04 -30.09 1.61
C LEU A 268 3.17 -29.51 0.48
N ARG A 269 2.58 -28.31 0.63
CA ARG A 269 1.92 -27.53 -0.43
C ARG A 269 2.91 -26.62 -1.16
N LEU A 270 4.11 -27.16 -1.38
CA LEU A 270 5.23 -26.45 -2.00
C LEU A 270 4.87 -25.93 -3.40
N GLY A 271 3.99 -26.65 -4.11
CA GLY A 271 3.49 -26.25 -5.43
C GLY A 271 2.75 -24.91 -5.45
N ASP A 272 2.09 -24.51 -4.36
CA ASP A 272 1.38 -23.21 -4.31
C ASP A 272 2.36 -22.04 -4.13
N ASP A 273 3.46 -22.24 -3.40
CA ASP A 273 4.51 -21.24 -3.21
C ASP A 273 5.42 -21.10 -4.44
N LEU A 274 5.64 -22.18 -5.19
CA LEU A 274 6.49 -22.21 -6.39
C LEU A 274 5.82 -21.69 -7.66
N ARG A 275 4.48 -21.75 -7.76
CA ARG A 275 3.71 -21.29 -8.94
C ARG A 275 3.46 -19.78 -8.97
N GLN A 276 4.17 -19.00 -8.15
CA GLN A 276 4.02 -17.54 -8.14
C GLN A 276 4.64 -16.93 -9.41
N PRO A 277 3.90 -16.07 -10.15
CA PRO A 277 4.33 -15.60 -11.47
C PRO A 277 5.52 -14.62 -11.44
N ASN A 278 5.88 -14.07 -10.27
CA ASN A 278 6.97 -13.10 -10.12
C ASN A 278 7.82 -13.44 -8.89
N PRO A 279 9.01 -14.05 -9.05
CA PRO A 279 9.86 -14.37 -7.92
C PRO A 279 10.38 -13.11 -7.22
N VAL A 280 10.32 -13.09 -5.90
CA VAL A 280 10.81 -11.96 -5.07
C VAL A 280 11.99 -12.39 -4.24
N GLU A 281 12.94 -11.48 -4.00
CA GLU A 281 14.04 -11.73 -3.07
C GLU A 281 13.50 -11.95 -1.65
N VAL A 282 13.78 -13.13 -1.08
CA VAL A 282 13.30 -13.54 0.24
C VAL A 282 14.39 -13.45 1.30
N LEU A 283 15.64 -13.68 0.93
CA LEU A 283 16.80 -13.58 1.83
C LEU A 283 18.08 -13.26 1.06
N THR A 284 19.07 -12.73 1.78
CA THR A 284 20.44 -12.52 1.27
C THR A 284 21.41 -13.34 2.11
N VAL A 285 22.41 -13.90 1.45
CA VAL A 285 23.41 -14.79 2.04
C VAL A 285 24.79 -14.22 1.76
N ALA A 286 25.63 -14.08 2.78
CA ALA A 286 27.05 -13.81 2.62
C ALA A 286 27.84 -14.99 3.20
N THR A 287 28.76 -15.57 2.45
CA THR A 287 29.50 -16.76 2.90
C THR A 287 31.00 -16.62 2.65
N THR A 288 31.80 -17.27 3.50
CA THR A 288 33.24 -17.46 3.30
C THR A 288 33.58 -18.69 2.43
N ALA A 289 32.60 -19.53 2.11
CA ALA A 289 32.78 -20.68 1.23
C ALA A 289 32.89 -20.24 -0.24
N ASP A 290 33.50 -21.09 -1.07
CA ASP A 290 33.66 -20.82 -2.51
C ASP A 290 32.33 -20.69 -3.25
N THR A 291 31.30 -21.39 -2.76
CA THR A 291 29.91 -21.29 -3.25
C THR A 291 28.93 -21.20 -2.09
N ALA A 292 27.76 -20.60 -2.33
CA ALA A 292 26.71 -20.59 -1.33
C ALA A 292 26.18 -22.01 -1.08
N PRO A 293 25.95 -22.39 0.19
CA PRO A 293 25.40 -23.70 0.51
C PRO A 293 23.89 -23.77 0.27
N TYR A 294 23.36 -24.98 0.13
CA TYR A 294 21.92 -25.21 0.29
C TYR A 294 21.50 -24.81 1.72
N LEU A 295 20.34 -24.16 1.84
CA LEU A 295 19.83 -23.66 3.11
C LEU A 295 18.62 -24.46 3.56
N ARG A 296 18.82 -25.38 4.49
CA ARG A 296 17.77 -26.20 5.10
C ARG A 296 16.85 -25.37 6.00
N LEU A 297 15.53 -25.55 5.86
CA LEU A 297 14.55 -25.05 6.83
C LEU A 297 14.11 -26.17 7.78
N THR A 298 13.65 -27.28 7.21
CA THR A 298 13.13 -28.43 7.96
C THR A 298 13.49 -29.74 7.26
N THR A 299 13.43 -30.82 8.02
CA THR A 299 13.60 -32.19 7.55
C THR A 299 12.32 -32.98 7.82
N LEU A 300 12.04 -33.95 6.94
CA LEU A 300 10.91 -34.85 7.00
C LEU A 300 11.46 -36.28 6.94
N SER A 301 11.56 -36.95 8.09
CA SER A 301 12.07 -38.32 8.19
C SER A 301 10.98 -39.37 8.44
N GLN A 302 9.75 -38.95 8.80
CA GLN A 302 8.66 -39.90 9.08
C GLN A 302 7.67 -39.96 7.93
N PHE A 303 7.42 -41.17 7.42
CA PHE A 303 6.43 -41.43 6.38
C PHE A 303 5.30 -42.31 6.90
N ASN A 304 4.05 -41.86 6.72
CA ASN A 304 2.86 -42.59 7.18
C ASN A 304 2.09 -43.31 6.05
N GLY A 305 2.72 -43.47 4.87
CA GLY A 305 2.09 -44.01 3.66
C GLY A 305 1.37 -42.97 2.79
N ARG A 306 1.05 -41.80 3.35
CA ARG A 306 0.36 -40.72 2.63
C ARG A 306 1.13 -39.41 2.60
N VAL A 307 1.86 -39.09 3.66
CA VAL A 307 2.52 -37.79 3.82
C VAL A 307 3.85 -37.97 4.57
N TRP A 308 4.87 -37.21 4.16
CA TRP A 308 6.11 -37.06 4.94
C TRP A 308 5.91 -35.97 6.01
N GLU A 309 6.18 -36.30 7.27
CA GLU A 309 5.92 -35.41 8.40
C GLU A 309 7.20 -34.68 8.85
N PRO A 310 7.12 -33.38 9.21
CA PRO A 310 8.25 -32.66 9.75
C PRO A 310 8.75 -33.25 11.07
N ASP A 311 10.07 -33.37 11.17
CA ASP A 311 10.71 -33.94 12.35
C ASP A 311 10.44 -33.11 13.60
N ARG A 312 9.99 -33.78 14.66
CA ARG A 312 9.70 -33.18 15.96
C ARG A 312 10.75 -33.64 16.98
N GLY A 313 11.87 -32.93 17.01
CA GLY A 313 13.00 -33.24 17.90
C GLY A 313 12.98 -32.50 19.25
N GLY A 314 13.93 -32.89 20.11
CA GLY A 314 14.16 -32.27 21.41
C GLY A 314 14.77 -30.87 21.27
N LEU A 315 13.95 -29.83 21.41
CA LEU A 315 14.40 -28.44 21.28
C LEU A 315 15.30 -27.98 22.45
N ARG A 316 16.50 -27.49 22.11
CA ARG A 316 17.51 -26.99 23.05
C ARG A 316 17.73 -25.47 22.95
N PRO A 317 18.16 -24.82 24.05
CA PRO A 317 18.70 -23.46 24.01
C PRO A 317 19.93 -23.33 23.10
N GLN A 318 20.11 -22.15 22.50
CA GLN A 318 21.19 -21.87 21.53
C GLN A 318 22.61 -22.03 22.10
N ARG A 319 22.78 -21.75 23.39
CA ARG A 319 24.06 -21.88 24.09
C ARG A 319 24.62 -23.30 24.13
N ASP A 320 23.76 -24.30 23.89
CA ASP A 320 24.15 -25.72 23.93
C ASP A 320 24.69 -26.18 22.55
N GLY A 321 24.63 -25.32 21.52
CA GLY A 321 25.07 -25.64 20.16
C GLY A 321 24.26 -26.76 19.49
N PHE A 322 24.73 -27.22 18.34
CA PHE A 322 24.10 -28.29 17.56
C PHE A 322 24.53 -29.71 17.97
N GLY A 323 25.21 -29.86 19.10
CA GLY A 323 25.70 -31.15 19.58
C GLY A 323 27.10 -31.49 19.06
N PRO A 324 27.61 -32.70 19.39
CA PRO A 324 28.91 -33.16 18.93
C PRO A 324 28.92 -33.43 17.43
N ASP A 325 30.12 -33.59 16.89
CA ASP A 325 30.37 -33.91 15.48
C ASP A 325 29.96 -35.37 15.18
N GLU A 326 29.33 -35.59 14.02
CA GLU A 326 28.81 -36.91 13.57
C GLU A 326 29.73 -37.61 12.56
N TRP A 327 30.79 -36.93 12.12
CA TRP A 327 31.74 -37.41 11.11
C TRP A 327 33.02 -37.96 11.75
N SER A 328 33.69 -38.86 11.03
CA SER A 328 34.96 -39.45 11.42
C SER A 328 36.10 -38.43 11.30
N GLU A 329 37.09 -38.53 12.18
CA GLU A 329 38.31 -37.70 12.13
C GLU A 329 39.13 -37.91 10.83
N ASP A 330 38.91 -39.03 10.14
CA ASP A 330 39.58 -39.37 8.88
C ASP A 330 38.93 -38.72 7.63
N VAL A 331 37.80 -38.02 7.78
CA VAL A 331 37.11 -37.31 6.70
C VAL A 331 37.52 -35.84 6.73
N GLU A 332 37.89 -35.28 5.57
CA GLU A 332 38.27 -33.88 5.47
C GLU A 332 37.07 -32.98 5.76
N THR A 333 37.27 -31.98 6.64
CA THR A 333 36.24 -30.99 6.95
C THR A 333 36.79 -29.57 6.85
N THR A 334 36.09 -28.71 6.12
CA THR A 334 36.42 -27.29 6.01
C THR A 334 35.36 -26.46 6.72
N GLU A 335 35.77 -25.45 7.48
CA GLU A 335 34.84 -24.57 8.19
C GLU A 335 34.40 -23.40 7.32
N ALA A 336 33.09 -23.13 7.31
CA ALA A 336 32.49 -21.99 6.63
C ALA A 336 31.61 -21.18 7.56
N SER A 337 31.59 -19.86 7.34
CA SER A 337 30.71 -18.92 8.03
C SER A 337 29.73 -18.32 7.03
N THR A 338 28.43 -18.43 7.33
CA THR A 338 27.35 -17.99 6.46
C THR A 338 26.45 -17.02 7.22
N SER A 339 26.47 -15.75 6.82
CA SER A 339 25.55 -14.72 7.32
C SER A 339 24.29 -14.67 6.47
N ILE A 340 23.12 -14.77 7.11
CA ILE A 340 21.82 -14.87 6.47
C ILE A 340 20.93 -13.74 6.99
N ARG A 341 20.41 -12.94 6.07
CA ARG A 341 19.42 -11.89 6.37
C ARG A 341 18.10 -12.20 5.67
N ILE A 342 17.04 -12.29 6.46
CA ILE A 342 15.70 -12.63 5.99
C ILE A 342 14.91 -11.35 5.72
N ILE A 343 14.46 -11.18 4.48
CA ILE A 343 13.81 -9.95 4.00
C ILE A 343 12.28 -10.13 3.97
N ARG A 344 11.78 -11.18 3.29
CA ARG A 344 10.33 -11.36 2.99
C ARG A 344 9.79 -12.78 3.18
N MET A 345 10.49 -13.61 3.95
CA MET A 345 10.04 -14.98 4.27
C MET A 345 9.40 -15.02 5.66
N SER A 346 8.14 -15.48 5.74
CA SER A 346 7.50 -15.84 7.01
C SER A 346 7.59 -17.34 7.20
N SER A 347 8.14 -17.77 8.33
CA SER A 347 8.38 -19.18 8.64
C SER A 347 8.62 -19.39 10.13
N ALA A 348 8.21 -20.55 10.63
CA ALA A 348 8.55 -21.03 11.98
C ALA A 348 9.97 -21.65 12.04
N TRP A 349 10.69 -21.71 10.92
CA TRP A 349 12.04 -22.24 10.79
C TRP A 349 13.00 -21.18 10.22
N LEU A 350 14.26 -21.21 10.66
CA LEU A 350 15.31 -20.40 10.05
C LEU A 350 16.14 -21.25 9.06
N PRO A 351 16.46 -20.71 7.87
CA PRO A 351 17.37 -21.35 6.92
C PRO A 351 18.75 -21.54 7.53
N VAL A 352 19.31 -22.74 7.40
CA VAL A 352 20.64 -23.06 7.92
C VAL A 352 21.41 -23.95 6.95
N PRO A 353 22.72 -23.71 6.74
CA PRO A 353 23.58 -24.68 6.08
C PRO A 353 23.74 -25.93 6.94
N TYR A 354 23.94 -27.09 6.31
CA TYR A 354 24.23 -28.34 7.00
C TYR A 354 25.65 -28.84 6.69
N PRO A 355 26.36 -29.44 7.68
CA PRO A 355 26.05 -29.46 9.11
C PRO A 355 26.34 -28.13 9.83
N ALA A 356 25.32 -27.56 10.49
CA ALA A 356 25.49 -26.41 11.37
C ALA A 356 26.16 -26.82 12.70
N VAL A 357 27.09 -25.99 13.17
CA VAL A 357 27.85 -26.20 14.42
C VAL A 357 27.46 -25.16 15.48
N SER A 358 27.29 -23.91 15.08
CA SER A 358 26.84 -22.84 15.99
C SER A 358 26.10 -21.72 15.25
N VAL A 359 25.25 -20.99 15.96
CA VAL A 359 24.53 -19.83 15.44
C VAL A 359 24.66 -18.63 16.37
N GLN A 360 24.77 -17.43 15.81
CA GLN A 360 24.88 -16.17 16.53
C GLN A 360 23.95 -15.12 15.91
N GLY A 361 23.47 -14.16 16.72
CA GLY A 361 22.65 -13.05 16.24
C GLY A 361 21.14 -13.29 16.21
N ILE A 362 20.67 -14.49 16.56
CA ILE A 362 19.23 -14.79 16.64
C ILE A 362 18.62 -14.49 18.03
N PRO A 363 17.34 -14.04 18.11
CA PRO A 363 16.63 -13.85 19.37
C PRO A 363 16.50 -15.12 20.21
N SER A 364 16.36 -14.98 21.54
CA SER A 364 16.20 -16.11 22.48
C SER A 364 14.89 -16.87 22.35
N ALA A 365 13.98 -16.49 21.44
CA ALA A 365 12.77 -17.24 21.13
C ALA A 365 13.07 -18.49 20.30
N TRP A 366 14.12 -18.44 19.47
CA TRP A 366 14.55 -19.54 18.63
C TRP A 366 15.20 -20.66 19.44
N ARG A 367 14.94 -21.90 19.03
CA ARG A 367 15.46 -23.13 19.64
C ARG A 367 16.12 -23.98 18.57
N LEU A 368 17.15 -24.72 18.98
CA LEU A 368 17.90 -25.62 18.10
C LEU A 368 17.38 -27.04 18.27
N SER A 369 17.34 -27.80 17.18
CA SER A 369 17.21 -29.25 17.20
C SER A 369 18.57 -29.84 16.86
N GLN A 370 19.13 -30.65 17.76
CA GLN A 370 20.44 -31.27 17.53
C GLN A 370 20.34 -32.42 16.53
N ASP A 371 19.27 -33.22 16.63
CA ASP A 371 19.06 -34.43 15.83
C ASP A 371 19.05 -34.16 14.31
N ASN A 372 18.50 -33.03 13.88
CA ASN A 372 18.43 -32.66 12.46
C ASN A 372 19.10 -31.32 12.14
N ARG A 373 19.80 -30.74 13.12
CA ARG A 373 20.54 -29.47 12.99
C ARG A 373 19.72 -28.31 12.41
N THR A 374 18.44 -28.20 12.78
CA THR A 374 17.52 -27.12 12.37
C THR A 374 17.27 -26.11 13.49
N ILE A 375 16.73 -24.95 13.13
CA ILE A 375 16.35 -23.89 14.08
C ILE A 375 14.87 -23.58 13.90
N THR A 376 14.10 -23.63 14.99
CA THR A 376 12.66 -23.40 14.96
C THR A 376 12.17 -22.57 16.15
N SER A 377 11.04 -21.87 15.96
CA SER A 377 10.35 -21.12 17.00
C SER A 377 8.84 -21.29 16.85
N ARG A 378 8.13 -21.41 17.98
CA ARG A 378 6.66 -21.36 18.02
C ARG A 378 6.10 -19.97 18.33
N ALA A 379 6.97 -19.01 18.60
CA ALA A 379 6.60 -17.69 19.12
C ALA A 379 7.26 -16.53 18.38
N ALA A 380 8.08 -16.83 17.37
CA ALA A 380 8.77 -15.85 16.54
C ALA A 380 8.63 -16.22 15.08
N ASP A 381 8.71 -15.22 14.21
CA ASP A 381 8.68 -15.35 12.77
C ASP A 381 10.09 -15.11 12.19
N ALA A 382 10.42 -15.77 11.09
CA ALA A 382 11.70 -15.71 10.41
C ALA A 382 12.00 -14.33 9.80
N VAL A 383 10.97 -13.59 9.38
CA VAL A 383 11.14 -12.27 8.73
C VAL A 383 11.93 -11.28 9.61
N GLY A 384 12.90 -10.59 9.01
CA GLY A 384 13.71 -9.57 9.68
C GLY A 384 14.84 -10.11 10.58
N ASN A 385 15.03 -11.43 10.70
CA ASN A 385 16.20 -11.98 11.39
C ASN A 385 17.46 -11.80 10.53
N ASP A 386 18.56 -11.41 11.17
CA ASP A 386 19.90 -11.27 10.60
C ASP A 386 20.88 -11.98 11.54
N TYR A 387 21.50 -13.05 11.06
CA TYR A 387 22.27 -13.96 11.90
C TYR A 387 23.37 -14.65 11.12
N THR A 388 24.33 -15.22 11.84
CA THR A 388 25.46 -15.93 11.25
C THR A 388 25.48 -17.36 11.76
N VAL A 389 25.59 -18.31 10.84
CA VAL A 389 25.72 -19.73 11.11
C VAL A 389 27.12 -20.17 10.73
N ARG A 390 27.76 -20.89 11.64
CA ARG A 390 29.03 -21.57 11.42
C ARG A 390 28.74 -23.01 11.09
N SER A 391 29.18 -23.48 9.93
CA SER A 391 28.96 -24.83 9.43
C SER A 391 30.27 -25.47 8.99
N LEU A 392 30.21 -26.77 8.77
CA LEU A 392 31.33 -27.53 8.20
C LEU A 392 30.92 -28.07 6.84
N GLU A 393 31.87 -28.13 5.92
CA GLU A 393 31.77 -28.85 4.66
C GLU A 393 32.53 -30.16 4.83
N VAL A 394 31.79 -31.28 4.83
CA VAL A 394 32.33 -32.63 5.06
C VAL A 394 32.57 -33.28 3.70
N THR A 395 33.83 -33.51 3.34
CA THR A 395 34.24 -33.91 1.99
C THR A 395 34.97 -35.25 2.02
N PRO A 396 34.25 -36.39 2.06
CA PRO A 396 34.88 -37.70 1.92
C PRO A 396 35.41 -37.91 0.49
N THR A 397 36.46 -38.71 0.35
CA THR A 397 36.87 -39.19 -0.98
C THR A 397 35.90 -40.23 -1.51
N LEU A 398 35.90 -40.43 -2.83
CA LEU A 398 35.08 -41.43 -3.49
C LEU A 398 35.31 -42.84 -2.94
N GLU A 399 36.54 -43.18 -2.57
CA GLU A 399 36.87 -44.46 -1.96
C GLU A 399 36.31 -44.60 -0.55
N GLN A 400 36.35 -43.52 0.24
CA GLN A 400 35.84 -43.51 1.62
C GLN A 400 34.32 -43.70 1.63
N ILE A 401 33.59 -42.92 0.83
CA ILE A 401 32.12 -42.99 0.82
C ILE A 401 31.61 -44.33 0.26
N ARG A 402 32.28 -44.93 -0.73
CA ARG A 402 31.93 -46.25 -1.27
C ARG A 402 32.18 -47.40 -0.31
N ALA A 403 33.09 -47.21 0.65
CA ALA A 403 33.42 -48.23 1.66
C ALA A 403 32.43 -48.25 2.84
N ILE A 404 31.62 -47.21 2.99
CA ILE A 404 30.68 -47.04 4.10
C ILE A 404 29.28 -47.42 3.61
N PRO A 405 28.62 -48.45 4.17
CA PRO A 405 27.23 -48.73 3.86
C PRO A 405 26.32 -47.62 4.40
N ALA A 406 25.19 -47.38 3.74
CA ALA A 406 24.17 -46.48 4.28
C ALA A 406 23.61 -47.04 5.59
N ALA A 407 23.16 -46.17 6.49
CA ALA A 407 22.51 -46.61 7.73
C ALA A 407 21.19 -47.31 7.43
N GLU A 408 20.81 -48.30 8.25
CA GLU A 408 19.49 -48.95 8.15
C GLU A 408 18.39 -48.04 8.73
N PRO A 409 17.18 -47.99 8.16
CA PRO A 409 16.07 -47.17 8.64
C PRO A 409 15.73 -47.42 10.11
N VAL A 410 15.57 -46.35 10.89
CA VAL A 410 15.11 -46.43 12.27
C VAL A 410 13.59 -46.60 12.32
N VAL A 411 13.12 -47.84 12.47
CA VAL A 411 11.69 -48.14 12.63
C VAL A 411 11.26 -47.87 14.07
N ASP A 412 10.35 -46.91 14.28
CA ASP A 412 9.72 -46.73 15.60
C ASP A 412 8.88 -47.97 15.94
N ALA A 413 9.21 -48.64 17.04
CA ALA A 413 8.54 -49.87 17.48
C ALA A 413 7.01 -49.71 17.70
N GLY A 414 6.50 -48.48 17.76
CA GLY A 414 5.07 -48.16 17.85
C GLY A 414 4.37 -47.82 16.52
N SER A 415 5.10 -47.76 15.40
CA SER A 415 4.55 -47.37 14.09
C SER A 415 3.98 -48.57 13.32
N GLU A 416 2.86 -48.36 12.60
CA GLU A 416 2.32 -49.39 11.71
C GLU A 416 3.20 -49.52 10.47
N PRO A 417 3.58 -50.73 10.04
CA PRO A 417 4.35 -50.92 8.81
C PRO A 417 3.60 -50.32 7.61
N VAL A 418 4.27 -49.44 6.88
CA VAL A 418 3.73 -48.87 5.63
C VAL A 418 3.93 -49.89 4.50
N ASP A 419 2.85 -50.30 3.85
CA ASP A 419 2.91 -51.17 2.68
C ASP A 419 3.20 -50.32 1.43
N LEU A 420 4.44 -50.40 0.92
CA LEU A 420 4.85 -49.71 -0.30
C LEU A 420 4.49 -50.57 -1.53
N PRO A 421 3.94 -49.97 -2.60
CA PRO A 421 3.66 -50.68 -3.85
C PRO A 421 4.92 -51.32 -4.41
N ALA A 422 4.78 -52.57 -4.88
CA ALA A 422 5.90 -53.35 -5.40
C ALA A 422 6.66 -52.66 -6.54
N VAL A 423 5.99 -51.75 -7.29
CA VAL A 423 6.62 -50.98 -8.38
C VAL A 423 7.78 -50.12 -7.88
N ILE A 424 7.72 -49.55 -6.67
CA ILE A 424 8.78 -48.69 -6.14
C ILE A 424 10.06 -49.49 -5.94
N ARG A 425 9.99 -50.60 -5.20
CA ARG A 425 11.14 -51.48 -4.96
C ARG A 425 11.66 -52.12 -6.25
N ALA A 426 10.76 -52.63 -7.10
CA ALA A 426 11.17 -53.26 -8.36
C ALA A 426 11.92 -52.27 -9.29
N THR A 427 11.45 -51.02 -9.36
CA THR A 427 12.12 -49.98 -10.16
C THR A 427 13.46 -49.59 -9.52
N ALA A 428 13.55 -49.53 -8.19
CA ALA A 428 14.80 -49.25 -7.49
C ALA A 428 15.85 -50.34 -7.73
N GLU A 429 15.47 -51.61 -7.69
CA GLU A 429 16.34 -52.75 -8.01
C GLU A 429 16.78 -52.73 -9.48
N GLU A 430 15.87 -52.42 -10.43
CA GLU A 430 16.19 -52.33 -11.86
C GLU A 430 17.20 -51.22 -12.16
N VAL A 431 16.98 -50.01 -11.62
CA VAL A 431 17.87 -48.85 -11.84
C VAL A 431 19.25 -49.09 -11.20
N THR A 432 19.33 -49.92 -10.17
CA THR A 432 20.54 -50.13 -9.36
C THR A 432 21.27 -51.45 -9.62
N ASP A 433 20.80 -52.28 -10.55
CA ASP A 433 21.32 -53.64 -10.84
C ASP A 433 22.85 -53.70 -11.06
N GLY A 434 23.44 -52.65 -11.65
CA GLY A 434 24.87 -52.56 -11.94
C GLY A 434 25.75 -52.03 -10.80
N ALA A 435 25.17 -51.56 -9.69
CA ALA A 435 25.90 -50.91 -8.60
C ALA A 435 26.24 -51.89 -7.47
N THR A 436 27.46 -51.79 -6.94
CA THR A 436 28.01 -52.76 -5.96
C THR A 436 28.07 -52.25 -4.53
N ASN A 437 27.76 -50.97 -4.31
CA ASN A 437 27.75 -50.30 -3.00
C ASN A 437 26.62 -49.27 -2.97
N ASP A 438 26.18 -48.89 -1.76
CA ASP A 438 25.00 -48.05 -1.57
C ASP A 438 25.17 -46.64 -2.17
N TYR A 439 26.36 -46.06 -2.09
CA TYR A 439 26.63 -44.76 -2.72
C TYR A 439 26.41 -44.80 -4.24
N ASP A 440 26.98 -45.80 -4.93
CA ASP A 440 26.81 -45.94 -6.38
C ASP A 440 25.34 -46.25 -6.76
N ARG A 441 24.59 -46.95 -5.90
CA ARG A 441 23.13 -47.16 -6.09
C ARG A 441 22.37 -45.84 -6.03
N LEU A 442 22.67 -44.98 -5.06
CA LEU A 442 22.04 -43.67 -4.91
C LEU A 442 22.43 -42.71 -6.04
N VAL A 443 23.68 -42.73 -6.49
CA VAL A 443 24.12 -41.99 -7.68
C VAL A 443 23.39 -42.47 -8.92
N ALA A 444 23.19 -43.79 -9.09
CA ALA A 444 22.41 -44.34 -10.20
C ALA A 444 20.96 -43.85 -10.19
N LEU A 445 20.29 -43.88 -9.03
CA LEU A 445 18.94 -43.32 -8.86
C LEU A 445 18.90 -41.82 -9.20
N GLN A 446 19.86 -41.03 -8.69
CA GLN A 446 19.97 -39.60 -8.97
C GLN A 446 20.12 -39.34 -10.47
N SER A 447 21.04 -40.03 -11.14
CA SER A 447 21.27 -39.90 -12.57
C SER A 447 20.08 -40.33 -13.41
N TRP A 448 19.36 -41.39 -12.99
CA TRP A 448 18.17 -41.87 -13.67
C TRP A 448 17.05 -40.81 -13.67
N PHE A 449 16.72 -40.25 -12.50
CA PHE A 449 15.73 -39.16 -12.41
C PHE A 449 16.13 -37.95 -13.26
N ARG A 450 17.40 -37.54 -13.23
CA ARG A 450 17.87 -36.38 -13.99
C ARG A 450 17.85 -36.58 -15.52
N THR A 451 17.81 -37.83 -15.98
CA THR A 451 17.87 -38.17 -17.42
C THR A 451 16.51 -38.56 -17.98
N GLU A 452 15.71 -39.31 -17.22
CA GLU A 452 14.46 -39.93 -17.70
C GLU A 452 13.20 -39.11 -17.37
N PHE A 453 13.32 -38.07 -16.54
CA PHE A 453 12.19 -37.26 -16.06
C PHE A 453 12.34 -35.79 -16.42
N THR A 454 11.21 -35.09 -16.50
CA THR A 454 11.15 -33.65 -16.81
C THR A 454 10.69 -32.84 -15.60
N TYR A 455 11.36 -31.71 -15.34
CA TYR A 455 10.90 -30.75 -14.34
C TYR A 455 9.79 -29.86 -14.91
N SER A 456 8.65 -29.78 -14.21
CA SER A 456 7.49 -28.99 -14.60
C SER A 456 6.65 -28.58 -13.39
N LEU A 457 6.36 -27.26 -13.30
CA LEU A 457 5.41 -26.68 -12.34
C LEU A 457 3.96 -26.64 -12.87
N GLU A 458 3.77 -26.94 -14.16
CA GLU A 458 2.48 -26.81 -14.84
C GLU A 458 1.77 -28.15 -15.07
N THR A 459 2.45 -29.28 -14.87
CA THR A 459 1.89 -30.62 -15.10
C THR A 459 0.72 -30.85 -14.14
N PRO A 460 -0.54 -30.82 -14.61
CA PRO A 460 -1.69 -31.09 -13.77
C PRO A 460 -1.92 -32.60 -13.80
N VAL A 461 -1.87 -33.21 -12.64
CA VAL A 461 -2.48 -34.52 -12.44
C VAL A 461 -3.48 -34.33 -11.32
N ASP A 462 -4.63 -34.99 -11.43
CA ASP A 462 -5.87 -34.69 -10.72
C ASP A 462 -5.72 -34.48 -9.19
N GLU A 463 -6.78 -33.97 -8.52
CA GLU A 463 -6.84 -33.75 -7.07
C GLU A 463 -6.15 -34.89 -6.27
N GLY A 464 -4.88 -34.71 -5.88
CA GLY A 464 -4.05 -35.78 -5.31
C GLY A 464 -2.58 -35.76 -5.75
N PHE A 465 -2.23 -35.12 -6.87
CA PHE A 465 -0.85 -35.10 -7.38
C PHE A 465 0.12 -34.25 -6.56
N ASP A 466 -0.32 -33.14 -5.97
CA ASP A 466 0.50 -32.28 -5.11
C ASP A 466 0.91 -32.94 -3.75
N GLY A 467 0.73 -34.25 -3.62
CA GLY A 467 1.11 -35.04 -2.45
C GLY A 467 2.44 -35.77 -2.64
N THR A 468 3.08 -36.12 -1.53
CA THR A 468 4.26 -37.01 -1.51
C THR A 468 3.91 -38.43 -1.10
N GLY A 469 2.64 -38.78 -1.17
CA GLY A 469 2.12 -40.08 -0.77
C GLY A 469 2.49 -41.16 -1.77
N VAL A 470 2.31 -42.41 -1.34
CA VAL A 470 2.56 -43.59 -2.17
C VAL A 470 1.90 -43.49 -3.55
N ASP A 471 0.64 -43.06 -3.61
CA ASP A 471 -0.13 -42.98 -4.86
C ASP A 471 0.40 -41.88 -5.79
N ALA A 472 0.80 -40.74 -5.25
CA ALA A 472 1.37 -39.63 -6.01
C ALA A 472 2.76 -39.98 -6.57
N VAL A 473 3.58 -40.70 -5.81
CA VAL A 473 4.88 -41.22 -6.27
C VAL A 473 4.69 -42.26 -7.38
N ALA A 474 3.77 -43.21 -7.21
CA ALA A 474 3.49 -44.20 -8.25
C ALA A 474 3.03 -43.53 -9.56
N GLN A 475 2.19 -42.50 -9.47
CA GLN A 475 1.75 -41.72 -10.61
C GLN A 475 2.88 -40.89 -11.24
N PHE A 476 3.75 -40.28 -10.44
CA PHE A 476 4.91 -39.54 -10.92
C PHE A 476 5.90 -40.45 -11.69
N LEU A 477 6.12 -41.69 -11.21
CA LEU A 477 6.96 -42.67 -11.90
C LEU A 477 6.40 -43.07 -13.29
N ASP A 478 5.08 -43.03 -13.46
CA ASP A 478 4.41 -43.29 -14.75
C ASP A 478 4.44 -42.06 -15.67
N GLU A 479 4.08 -40.87 -15.16
CA GLU A 479 4.01 -39.62 -15.93
C GLU A 479 5.40 -39.07 -16.30
N ARG A 480 6.42 -39.37 -15.49
CA ARG A 480 7.80 -38.89 -15.63
C ARG A 480 7.96 -37.36 -15.73
N SER A 481 7.00 -36.62 -15.19
CA SER A 481 7.02 -35.16 -15.14
C SER A 481 6.49 -34.67 -13.81
N GLY A 482 7.18 -33.71 -13.17
CA GLY A 482 6.79 -33.18 -11.87
C GLY A 482 7.74 -32.07 -11.38
N TYR A 483 7.58 -31.62 -10.14
CA TYR A 483 8.47 -30.63 -9.52
C TYR A 483 9.23 -31.25 -8.34
N CYS A 484 10.11 -30.47 -7.70
CA CYS A 484 11.16 -30.96 -6.80
C CYS A 484 10.67 -31.93 -5.72
N ILE A 485 9.45 -31.74 -5.18
CA ILE A 485 8.92 -32.62 -4.14
C ILE A 485 8.63 -34.04 -4.63
N HIS A 486 8.20 -34.21 -5.88
CA HIS A 486 7.95 -35.52 -6.47
C HIS A 486 9.26 -36.27 -6.69
N PHE A 487 10.29 -35.56 -7.18
CA PHE A 487 11.63 -36.11 -7.34
C PHE A 487 12.22 -36.55 -6.00
N ALA A 488 12.18 -35.67 -4.99
CA ALA A 488 12.70 -35.97 -3.67
C ALA A 488 11.92 -37.10 -2.97
N GLY A 489 10.59 -37.09 -3.07
CA GLY A 489 9.73 -38.12 -2.51
C GLY A 489 9.90 -39.49 -3.16
N ALA A 490 9.97 -39.54 -4.49
CA ALA A 490 10.19 -40.79 -5.21
C ALA A 490 11.57 -41.38 -4.93
N PHE A 491 12.62 -40.53 -4.95
CA PHE A 491 13.97 -40.94 -4.58
C PHE A 491 14.00 -41.48 -3.14
N ALA A 492 13.38 -40.78 -2.19
CA ALA A 492 13.34 -41.21 -0.80
C ALA A 492 12.66 -42.58 -0.65
N LEU A 493 11.48 -42.79 -1.22
CA LEU A 493 10.81 -44.10 -1.13
C LEU A 493 11.59 -45.23 -1.82
N MET A 494 12.29 -44.94 -2.92
CA MET A 494 13.16 -45.92 -3.58
C MET A 494 14.37 -46.27 -2.72
N ALA A 495 15.04 -45.29 -2.11
CA ALA A 495 16.16 -45.52 -1.19
C ALA A 495 15.73 -46.27 0.08
N GLU A 496 14.59 -45.89 0.68
CA GLU A 496 14.01 -46.58 1.84
C GLU A 496 13.66 -48.04 1.49
N SER A 497 13.15 -48.29 0.28
CA SER A 497 12.87 -49.65 -0.19
C SER A 497 14.12 -50.53 -0.37
N LEU A 498 15.29 -49.91 -0.47
CA LEU A 498 16.59 -50.59 -0.51
C LEU A 498 17.24 -50.66 0.90
N ASP A 499 16.45 -50.47 1.95
CA ASP A 499 16.84 -50.53 3.36
C ASP A 499 17.89 -49.46 3.75
N MET A 500 17.77 -48.24 3.19
CA MET A 500 18.63 -47.10 3.51
C MET A 500 17.87 -46.01 4.27
N GLU A 501 18.47 -45.48 5.34
CA GLU A 501 17.91 -44.38 6.13
C GLU A 501 17.97 -43.07 5.35
N VAL A 502 16.80 -42.55 5.01
CA VAL A 502 16.62 -41.39 4.13
C VAL A 502 15.64 -40.39 4.74
N ARG A 503 15.82 -39.11 4.40
CA ARG A 503 14.87 -38.05 4.74
C ARG A 503 14.74 -37.05 3.61
N ILE A 504 13.62 -36.35 3.58
CA ILE A 504 13.42 -35.22 2.66
C ILE A 504 13.77 -33.93 3.40
N VAL A 505 14.48 -33.05 2.75
CA VAL A 505 14.77 -31.71 3.24
C VAL A 505 13.99 -30.70 2.44
N VAL A 506 13.43 -29.70 3.12
CA VAL A 506 12.81 -28.52 2.50
C VAL A 506 13.64 -27.30 2.89
N GLY A 507 13.96 -26.47 1.91
CA GLY A 507 14.88 -25.35 2.09
C GLY A 507 14.99 -24.48 0.85
N TYR A 508 16.09 -23.75 0.72
CA TYR A 508 16.41 -22.95 -0.46
C TYR A 508 17.67 -23.44 -1.15
N LEU A 509 17.70 -23.30 -2.47
CA LEU A 509 18.92 -23.41 -3.26
C LEU A 509 19.93 -22.29 -2.89
N PRO A 510 21.21 -22.44 -3.25
CA PRO A 510 22.30 -21.48 -2.97
C PRO A 510 22.06 -20.01 -3.33
N GLY A 511 21.11 -19.69 -4.21
CA GLY A 511 20.90 -18.34 -4.70
C GLY A 511 21.80 -17.96 -5.88
N VAL A 512 21.65 -16.72 -6.33
CA VAL A 512 22.44 -16.14 -7.43
C VAL A 512 23.48 -15.18 -6.86
N LEU A 513 24.74 -15.34 -7.28
CA LEU A 513 25.83 -14.44 -6.89
C LEU A 513 25.52 -13.01 -7.33
N THR A 514 25.69 -12.05 -6.43
CA THR A 514 25.50 -10.63 -6.70
C THR A 514 26.84 -9.95 -6.94
N GLU A 515 26.82 -8.73 -7.50
CA GLU A 515 28.02 -7.89 -7.62
C GLU A 515 28.52 -7.33 -6.28
N ASN A 516 27.76 -7.53 -5.20
CA ASN A 516 28.11 -7.03 -3.88
C ASN A 516 29.02 -8.01 -3.13
N THR A 517 29.94 -7.47 -2.34
CA THR A 517 30.78 -8.23 -1.42
C THR A 517 30.67 -7.64 -0.01
N ARG A 518 30.82 -8.50 1.00
CA ARG A 518 30.89 -8.11 2.41
C ARG A 518 32.30 -8.39 2.92
N GLY A 519 33.20 -7.43 2.72
CA GLY A 519 34.63 -7.70 2.92
C GLY A 519 35.13 -8.67 1.86
N ASP A 520 35.66 -9.82 2.29
CA ASP A 520 36.10 -10.90 1.40
C ASP A 520 35.00 -11.94 1.12
N GLU A 521 33.80 -11.77 1.69
CA GLU A 521 32.66 -12.68 1.51
C GLU A 521 31.84 -12.31 0.26
N SER A 522 31.52 -13.34 -0.54
CA SER A 522 30.60 -13.23 -1.68
C SER A 522 29.15 -13.14 -1.18
N VAL A 523 28.36 -12.23 -1.75
CA VAL A 523 26.94 -12.06 -1.41
C VAL A 523 26.05 -12.66 -2.49
N TYR A 524 25.07 -13.45 -2.07
CA TYR A 524 24.09 -14.13 -2.90
C TYR A 524 22.68 -13.62 -2.57
N SER A 525 21.86 -13.45 -3.60
CA SER A 525 20.42 -13.16 -3.49
C SER A 525 19.66 -14.46 -3.67
N VAL A 526 18.74 -14.76 -2.76
CA VAL A 526 17.86 -15.93 -2.84
C VAL A 526 16.43 -15.47 -3.04
N SER A 527 15.79 -15.97 -4.09
CA SER A 527 14.42 -15.63 -4.47
C SER A 527 13.40 -16.70 -4.05
N SER A 528 12.12 -16.33 -4.05
CA SER A 528 11.02 -17.18 -3.59
C SER A 528 10.84 -18.48 -4.38
N ASP A 529 11.11 -18.45 -5.67
CA ASP A 529 11.10 -19.59 -6.60
C ASP A 529 12.30 -20.55 -6.42
N GLN A 530 13.29 -20.17 -5.61
CA GLN A 530 14.42 -21.03 -5.26
C GLN A 530 14.15 -21.89 -4.02
N LEU A 531 12.92 -21.88 -3.51
CA LEU A 531 12.47 -22.84 -2.53
C LEU A 531 12.53 -24.25 -3.17
N HIS A 532 13.08 -25.21 -2.45
CA HIS A 532 13.46 -26.49 -3.03
C HIS A 532 13.37 -27.62 -2.02
N SER A 533 13.29 -28.84 -2.54
CA SER A 533 13.34 -30.05 -1.72
C SER A 533 14.28 -31.07 -2.31
N TRP A 534 15.04 -31.73 -1.45
CA TRP A 534 16.04 -32.72 -1.84
C TRP A 534 16.10 -33.86 -0.80
N PRO A 535 16.42 -35.09 -1.21
CA PRO A 535 16.66 -36.20 -0.30
C PRO A 535 18.07 -36.14 0.31
N GLU A 536 18.19 -36.63 1.54
CA GLU A 536 19.46 -36.91 2.19
C GLU A 536 19.48 -38.34 2.72
N VAL A 537 20.60 -39.04 2.56
CA VAL A 537 20.81 -40.41 3.06
C VAL A 537 21.93 -40.41 4.10
N LEU A 538 21.72 -41.13 5.19
CA LEU A 538 22.68 -41.19 6.30
C LEU A 538 23.80 -42.19 6.01
N PHE A 539 25.05 -41.72 5.98
CA PHE A 539 26.25 -42.54 5.95
C PHE A 539 26.99 -42.43 7.29
N PRO A 540 27.06 -43.49 8.11
CA PRO A 540 27.72 -43.45 9.40
C PRO A 540 29.18 -42.99 9.31
N GLY A 541 29.55 -41.97 10.09
CA GLY A 541 30.89 -41.37 10.05
C GLY A 541 31.12 -40.35 8.93
N VAL A 542 30.13 -40.09 8.08
CA VAL A 542 30.10 -38.95 7.14
C VAL A 542 28.96 -38.00 7.50
N GLY A 543 27.82 -38.54 7.95
CA GLY A 543 26.61 -37.80 8.26
C GLY A 543 25.58 -37.92 7.13
N TRP A 544 24.64 -36.98 7.09
CA TRP A 544 23.60 -36.94 6.06
C TRP A 544 24.17 -36.38 4.75
N VAL A 545 24.22 -37.21 3.72
CA VAL A 545 24.70 -36.85 2.38
C VAL A 545 23.50 -36.43 1.52
N PRO A 546 23.46 -35.19 0.99
CA PRO A 546 22.40 -34.76 0.09
C PRO A 546 22.54 -35.43 -1.27
N PHE A 547 21.43 -35.65 -1.96
CA PHE A 547 21.37 -36.04 -3.38
C PHE A 547 20.41 -35.10 -4.10
N GLU A 548 20.68 -34.78 -5.37
CA GLU A 548 19.87 -33.85 -6.18
C GLU A 548 19.26 -34.57 -7.40
N PRO A 549 18.13 -35.29 -7.21
CA PRO A 549 17.47 -36.02 -8.30
C PRO A 549 16.74 -35.10 -9.29
N THR A 550 16.50 -33.84 -8.95
CA THR A 550 15.69 -32.93 -9.76
C THR A 550 16.42 -32.56 -11.06
N ALA A 551 15.85 -32.93 -12.21
CA ALA A 551 16.42 -32.59 -13.51
C ALA A 551 16.57 -31.06 -13.66
N SER A 552 17.66 -30.60 -14.29
CA SER A 552 17.95 -29.19 -14.61
C SER A 552 18.06 -28.19 -13.45
N LEU A 553 17.89 -28.62 -12.19
CA LEU A 553 18.07 -27.81 -11.00
C LEU A 553 19.18 -28.39 -10.11
N GLY A 554 19.80 -27.50 -9.32
CA GLY A 554 20.82 -27.87 -8.33
C GLY A 554 22.10 -28.48 -8.90
N VAL A 555 22.99 -28.89 -7.99
CA VAL A 555 24.25 -29.57 -8.35
C VAL A 555 24.15 -31.03 -7.90
N PRO A 556 24.29 -32.01 -8.82
CA PRO A 556 24.25 -33.42 -8.46
C PRO A 556 25.43 -33.78 -7.57
N THR A 557 25.17 -34.56 -6.53
CA THR A 557 26.21 -35.00 -5.60
C THR A 557 27.20 -35.92 -6.30
N ALA A 558 28.47 -35.58 -6.17
CA ALA A 558 29.61 -36.36 -6.66
C ALA A 558 30.83 -36.11 -5.75
N PHE A 559 31.53 -37.17 -5.39
CA PHE A 559 32.79 -37.09 -4.65
C PHE A 559 33.98 -37.43 -5.55
N GLU A 560 35.11 -36.77 -5.30
CA GLU A 560 36.33 -36.97 -6.07
C GLU A 560 37.18 -38.13 -5.51
N ALA A 561 37.91 -38.80 -6.40
CA ALA A 561 38.86 -39.84 -6.02
C ALA A 561 40.08 -39.23 -5.30
N ALA A 562 40.62 -39.95 -4.32
CA ALA A 562 41.81 -39.50 -3.60
C ALA A 562 42.98 -39.25 -4.57
N SER A 563 43.56 -38.05 -4.54
CA SER A 563 44.74 -37.73 -5.33
C SER A 563 45.96 -38.51 -4.83
N THR A 564 46.32 -39.62 -5.48
CA THR A 564 47.59 -40.32 -5.21
C THR A 564 48.77 -39.43 -5.61
N THR A 565 49.45 -38.85 -4.61
CA THR A 565 50.73 -38.16 -4.82
C THR A 565 51.82 -39.21 -5.07
N GLY A 566 51.92 -39.67 -6.30
CA GLY A 566 53.05 -40.45 -6.80
C GLY A 566 54.20 -39.53 -7.17
N GLY A 567 55.30 -39.58 -6.41
CA GLY A 567 56.52 -38.83 -6.72
C GLY A 567 57.09 -39.21 -8.09
N GLY A 568 57.01 -38.29 -9.04
CA GLY A 568 57.65 -38.37 -10.35
C GLY A 568 57.91 -36.97 -10.89
N SER A 569 59.17 -36.51 -10.81
CA SER A 569 59.59 -35.28 -11.46
C SER A 569 59.43 -35.35 -12.98
N GLY A 570 58.85 -34.30 -13.57
CA GLY A 570 59.15 -33.88 -14.94
C GLY A 570 57.98 -33.95 -15.91
N GLY A 571 57.36 -32.79 -16.16
CA GLY A 571 56.55 -32.56 -17.34
C GLY A 571 55.43 -31.54 -17.09
N SER A 572 55.70 -30.26 -17.34
CA SER A 572 54.63 -29.28 -17.58
C SER A 572 53.79 -29.76 -18.75
N ALA A 573 52.64 -30.37 -18.46
CA ALA A 573 51.52 -30.40 -19.37
C ALA A 573 50.63 -29.21 -19.01
N THR A 574 50.64 -28.20 -19.87
CA THR A 574 49.64 -27.13 -19.91
C THR A 574 48.25 -27.75 -19.90
N PRO A 575 47.36 -27.45 -18.93
CA PRO A 575 45.98 -27.89 -19.04
C PRO A 575 45.33 -27.12 -20.20
N ALA A 576 44.84 -27.87 -21.18
CA ALA A 576 43.89 -27.37 -22.16
C ALA A 576 42.62 -26.92 -21.43
N PRO A 577 41.98 -25.81 -21.82
CA PRO A 577 40.81 -25.32 -21.12
C PRO A 577 39.67 -26.32 -21.31
N SER A 578 39.31 -27.00 -20.23
CA SER A 578 38.02 -27.68 -20.14
C SER A 578 36.98 -26.59 -19.97
N ALA A 579 36.15 -26.41 -20.98
CA ALA A 579 34.99 -25.54 -20.91
C ALA A 579 34.05 -26.10 -19.83
N ALA A 580 34.02 -25.45 -18.67
CA ALA A 580 32.84 -25.51 -17.81
C ALA A 580 31.64 -25.03 -18.64
N PRO A 581 30.51 -25.76 -18.67
CA PRO A 581 29.31 -25.20 -19.24
C PRO A 581 28.88 -24.04 -18.33
N SER A 582 29.01 -22.83 -18.86
CA SER A 582 28.37 -21.65 -18.30
C SER A 582 26.88 -21.92 -18.14
N THR A 583 26.35 -21.61 -16.97
CA THR A 583 24.91 -21.55 -16.70
C THR A 583 24.25 -20.59 -17.69
N GLU A 584 23.59 -21.14 -18.69
CA GLU A 584 22.65 -20.42 -19.52
C GLU A 584 21.37 -20.26 -18.70
N ALA A 585 21.03 -19.02 -18.35
CA ALA A 585 19.77 -18.70 -17.71
C ALA A 585 18.63 -19.11 -18.66
N THR A 586 17.75 -19.99 -18.21
CA THR A 586 16.51 -20.28 -18.91
C THR A 586 15.58 -19.08 -18.75
N THR A 587 15.60 -18.17 -19.72
CA THR A 587 14.53 -17.19 -19.91
C THR A 587 13.27 -17.91 -20.39
N GLY A 588 12.18 -17.78 -19.62
CA GLY A 588 10.83 -18.05 -20.11
C GLY A 588 10.47 -17.17 -21.31
N PRO A 589 9.34 -17.43 -21.99
CA PRO A 589 9.03 -16.83 -23.29
C PRO A 589 9.04 -15.30 -23.24
N GLU A 590 9.76 -14.75 -24.20
CA GLU A 590 10.11 -13.35 -24.38
C GLU A 590 8.87 -12.50 -24.72
N VAL A 591 8.54 -11.54 -23.85
CA VAL A 591 7.75 -10.37 -24.22
C VAL A 591 8.74 -9.26 -24.54
N GLU A 592 8.77 -8.92 -25.82
CA GLU A 592 9.53 -7.84 -26.45
C GLU A 592 9.43 -6.55 -25.62
N ARG A 593 10.54 -6.15 -24.97
CA ARG A 593 10.69 -4.82 -24.36
C ARG A 593 11.58 -4.00 -25.28
N GLU A 594 11.04 -2.91 -25.80
CA GLU A 594 11.79 -1.89 -26.52
C GLU A 594 12.91 -1.32 -25.63
N ASP A 595 14.13 -1.42 -26.16
CA ASP A 595 15.34 -0.83 -25.60
C ASP A 595 15.22 0.68 -25.45
N VAL A 596 15.44 1.18 -24.23
CA VAL A 596 15.89 2.56 -24.01
C VAL A 596 17.19 2.50 -23.23
N GLY A 597 18.25 2.97 -23.92
CA GLY A 597 19.65 2.77 -23.59
C GLY A 597 20.07 3.17 -22.18
N ASP A 598 20.97 2.33 -21.69
CA ASP A 598 21.79 2.49 -20.52
C ASP A 598 22.91 3.52 -20.78
N ASP A 599 23.08 4.48 -19.87
CA ASP A 599 24.27 5.31 -19.75
C ASP A 599 24.61 5.37 -18.25
N ALA A 600 25.34 4.35 -17.78
CA ALA A 600 25.97 4.35 -16.47
C ALA A 600 27.34 5.02 -16.55
N GLY A 601 27.51 6.12 -15.80
CA GLY A 601 28.78 6.82 -15.66
C GLY A 601 28.78 7.82 -14.51
N GLY A 602 29.11 7.31 -13.32
CA GLY A 602 29.55 7.95 -12.08
C GLY A 602 29.52 9.49 -11.90
N THR A 603 29.15 9.85 -10.66
CA THR A 603 29.30 11.14 -9.94
C THR A 603 28.12 12.12 -10.02
N GLY A 604 27.43 12.29 -8.89
CA GLY A 604 26.52 13.40 -8.66
C GLY A 604 25.33 13.09 -7.76
N GLU A 605 25.53 13.18 -6.45
CA GLU A 605 24.48 13.67 -5.55
C GLU A 605 23.76 14.85 -6.21
N LEU A 606 22.42 14.86 -6.18
CA LEU A 606 21.48 15.69 -6.97
C LEU A 606 20.95 15.00 -8.24
N ARG A 607 20.36 13.80 -8.10
CA ARG A 607 19.26 13.40 -8.99
C ARG A 607 18.23 14.52 -8.99
N ARG A 608 17.98 15.07 -10.18
CA ARG A 608 16.93 16.05 -10.46
C ARG A 608 15.65 15.59 -9.78
N LEU A 609 15.24 16.30 -8.73
CA LEU A 609 13.85 16.31 -8.29
C LEU A 609 13.03 16.63 -9.54
N ASP A 610 12.28 15.66 -10.07
CA ASP A 610 11.21 15.99 -10.98
C ASP A 610 10.30 16.95 -10.21
N PRO A 611 10.27 18.25 -10.56
CA PRO A 611 9.54 19.23 -9.75
C PRO A 611 8.03 19.04 -9.94
N THR A 612 7.60 18.21 -10.89
CA THR A 612 6.22 18.06 -11.32
C THR A 612 5.28 17.64 -10.17
N PRO A 613 5.52 16.58 -9.38
CA PRO A 613 4.67 16.25 -8.22
C PRO A 613 4.63 17.37 -7.15
N VAL A 614 5.75 18.02 -6.86
CA VAL A 614 5.81 19.14 -5.89
C VAL A 614 5.10 20.38 -6.44
N LEU A 615 5.27 20.68 -7.72
CA LEU A 615 4.64 21.79 -8.43
C LEU A 615 3.13 21.58 -8.55
N LEU A 616 2.68 20.36 -8.79
CA LEU A 616 1.27 20.03 -8.92
C LEU A 616 0.56 19.95 -7.57
N THR A 617 1.20 19.41 -6.54
CA THR A 617 0.67 19.47 -5.17
C THR A 617 0.62 20.91 -4.67
N THR A 618 1.66 21.71 -4.91
CA THR A 618 1.63 23.15 -4.57
C THR A 618 0.59 23.92 -5.39
N LEU A 619 0.41 23.61 -6.68
CA LEU A 619 -0.64 24.21 -7.51
C LEU A 619 -2.04 23.79 -7.04
N GLY A 620 -2.25 22.53 -6.69
CA GLY A 620 -3.49 22.01 -6.12
C GLY A 620 -3.85 22.70 -4.82
N VAL A 621 -2.89 22.80 -3.90
CA VAL A 621 -3.04 23.54 -2.64
C VAL A 621 -3.35 25.01 -2.93
N LEU A 622 -2.66 25.64 -3.89
CA LEU A 622 -2.92 27.03 -4.28
C LEU A 622 -4.35 27.21 -4.82
N VAL A 623 -4.83 26.30 -5.68
CA VAL A 623 -6.20 26.32 -6.22
C VAL A 623 -7.22 26.21 -5.08
N VAL A 624 -7.01 25.29 -4.13
CA VAL A 624 -7.89 25.14 -2.96
C VAL A 624 -7.88 26.40 -2.08
N LEU A 625 -6.70 27.01 -1.86
CA LEU A 625 -6.57 28.26 -1.11
C LEU A 625 -7.21 29.46 -1.82
N LEU A 626 -7.22 29.48 -3.15
CA LEU A 626 -7.83 30.54 -3.96
C LEU A 626 -9.33 30.32 -4.22
N LEU A 627 -9.85 29.12 -3.96
CA LEU A 627 -11.26 28.77 -4.21
C LEU A 627 -12.25 29.73 -3.53
N PRO A 628 -12.08 30.15 -2.26
CA PRO A 628 -12.95 31.17 -1.66
C PRO A 628 -12.95 32.50 -2.41
N ALA A 629 -11.78 32.95 -2.87
CA ALA A 629 -11.65 34.19 -3.62
C ALA A 629 -12.37 34.10 -4.98
N LEU A 630 -12.21 32.98 -5.70
CA LEU A 630 -12.87 32.71 -6.98
C LEU A 630 -14.39 32.66 -6.82
N VAL A 631 -14.90 31.97 -5.80
CA VAL A 631 -16.34 31.91 -5.54
C VAL A 631 -16.90 33.26 -5.14
N ARG A 632 -16.19 34.02 -4.30
CA ARG A 632 -16.58 35.39 -3.94
C ARG A 632 -16.64 36.29 -5.16
N PHE A 633 -15.68 36.15 -6.09
CA PHE A 633 -15.66 36.88 -7.35
C PHE A 633 -16.87 36.54 -8.22
N GLY A 634 -17.21 35.26 -8.39
CA GLY A 634 -18.40 34.82 -9.13
C GLY A 634 -19.72 35.34 -8.52
N ILE A 635 -19.84 35.29 -7.19
CA ILE A 635 -20.99 35.86 -6.47
C ILE A 635 -21.04 37.38 -6.68
N ALA A 636 -19.92 38.09 -6.57
CA ALA A 636 -19.85 39.53 -6.80
C ALA A 636 -20.28 39.89 -8.23
N ALA A 637 -19.77 39.17 -9.22
CA ALA A 637 -20.05 39.38 -10.63
C ALA A 637 -21.53 39.15 -10.94
N SER A 638 -22.12 38.06 -10.42
CA SER A 638 -23.55 37.79 -10.60
C SER A 638 -24.45 38.87 -9.97
N ARG A 639 -24.10 39.35 -8.76
CA ARG A 639 -24.82 40.43 -8.08
C ARG A 639 -24.67 41.76 -8.78
N ARG A 640 -23.48 42.09 -9.28
CA ARG A 640 -23.24 43.28 -10.11
C ARG A 640 -24.03 43.23 -11.42
N ALA A 641 -24.05 42.09 -12.10
CA ALA A 641 -24.87 41.91 -13.29
C ALA A 641 -26.38 42.07 -13.00
N ALA A 642 -26.85 41.66 -11.82
CA ALA A 642 -28.21 41.93 -11.36
C ALA A 642 -28.45 43.39 -10.99
N ALA A 643 -27.47 44.06 -10.36
CA ALA A 643 -27.51 45.49 -10.04
C ALA A 643 -27.56 46.36 -11.31
N ARG A 644 -26.90 45.95 -12.40
CA ARG A 644 -27.03 46.58 -13.74
C ARG A 644 -28.45 46.52 -14.29
N ARG A 645 -29.18 45.46 -13.94
CA ARG A 645 -30.62 45.32 -14.27
C ARG A 645 -31.52 46.03 -13.25
N GLY A 646 -30.93 46.76 -12.30
CA GLY A 646 -31.59 47.56 -11.27
C GLY A 646 -32.10 46.77 -10.05
N ASP A 647 -31.61 45.55 -9.83
CA ASP A 647 -31.95 44.78 -8.62
C ASP A 647 -31.28 45.40 -7.36
N ALA A 648 -32.05 46.21 -6.65
CA ALA A 648 -31.61 46.87 -5.43
C ALA A 648 -31.22 45.91 -4.30
N ALA A 649 -31.86 44.74 -4.20
CA ALA A 649 -31.54 43.76 -3.17
C ALA A 649 -30.17 43.12 -3.41
N SER A 650 -29.85 42.81 -4.68
CA SER A 650 -28.52 42.30 -5.06
C SER A 650 -27.41 43.34 -4.85
N ALA A 651 -27.67 44.61 -5.17
CA ALA A 651 -26.73 45.71 -4.93
C ALA A 651 -26.44 45.89 -3.43
N TRP A 652 -27.50 45.90 -2.60
CA TRP A 652 -27.37 46.06 -1.15
C TRP A 652 -26.67 44.86 -0.50
N ALA A 653 -26.96 43.64 -0.96
CA ALA A 653 -26.28 42.42 -0.49
C ALA A 653 -24.77 42.45 -0.78
N GLU A 654 -24.36 43.01 -1.92
CA GLU A 654 -22.95 43.15 -2.26
C GLU A 654 -22.22 44.21 -1.43
N LEU A 655 -22.91 45.32 -1.12
CA LEU A 655 -22.41 46.32 -0.17
C LEU A 655 -22.15 45.72 1.21
N ARG A 656 -23.16 45.04 1.78
CA ARG A 656 -23.02 44.35 3.07
C ARG A 656 -21.91 43.31 3.07
N ALA A 657 -21.82 42.48 2.02
CA ALA A 657 -20.77 41.48 1.90
C ALA A 657 -19.37 42.11 1.88
N THR A 658 -19.20 43.23 1.16
CA THR A 658 -17.91 43.93 1.11
C THR A 658 -17.55 44.57 2.45
N MET A 659 -18.53 45.10 3.19
CA MET A 659 -18.30 45.59 4.55
C MET A 659 -17.84 44.46 5.48
N GLN A 660 -18.48 43.28 5.42
CA GLN A 660 -18.05 42.09 6.17
C GLN A 660 -16.63 41.68 5.81
N ASP A 661 -16.31 41.63 4.51
CA ASP A 661 -14.97 41.26 4.03
C ASP A 661 -13.90 42.25 4.55
N LEU A 662 -14.20 43.55 4.55
CA LEU A 662 -13.32 44.61 5.02
C LEU A 662 -13.28 44.77 6.55
N HIS A 663 -14.02 43.95 7.30
CA HIS A 663 -14.12 44.03 8.76
C HIS A 663 -14.71 45.36 9.26
N LEU A 664 -15.55 46.00 8.45
CA LEU A 664 -16.30 47.18 8.88
C LEU A 664 -17.46 46.72 9.79
N PRO A 665 -17.76 47.48 10.87
CA PRO A 665 -18.83 47.13 11.80
C PRO A 665 -20.17 47.02 11.07
N LEU A 666 -20.93 45.99 11.42
CA LEU A 666 -22.25 45.72 10.88
C LEU A 666 -23.22 45.45 12.02
N SER A 667 -24.27 46.26 12.09
CA SER A 667 -25.39 46.04 12.98
C SER A 667 -26.62 45.62 12.17
N ASP A 668 -27.27 44.53 12.58
CA ASP A 668 -28.56 44.12 12.04
C ASP A 668 -29.71 45.04 12.51
N ALA A 669 -29.46 45.93 13.49
CA ALA A 669 -30.44 46.90 13.97
C ALA A 669 -30.51 48.18 13.12
N GLU A 670 -29.51 48.43 12.27
CA GLU A 670 -29.44 49.64 11.43
C GLU A 670 -30.32 49.54 10.17
N THR A 671 -31.16 50.55 9.99
CA THR A 671 -31.91 50.75 8.74
C THR A 671 -30.96 51.06 7.58
N PRO A 672 -31.36 50.80 6.31
CA PRO A 672 -30.54 51.17 5.16
C PRO A 672 -30.10 52.63 5.16
N ARG A 673 -30.96 53.55 5.61
CA ARG A 673 -30.68 54.98 5.70
C ARG A 673 -29.61 55.31 6.73
N MET A 674 -29.76 54.81 7.95
CA MET A 674 -28.76 54.99 9.02
C MET A 674 -27.39 54.50 8.56
N ARG A 675 -27.34 53.31 7.95
CA ARG A 675 -26.09 52.75 7.42
C ARG A 675 -25.49 53.60 6.31
N GLY A 676 -26.30 54.13 5.41
CA GLY A 676 -25.84 55.04 4.36
C GLY A 676 -25.20 56.29 4.94
N ASP A 677 -25.86 56.92 5.93
CA ASP A 677 -25.37 58.12 6.60
C ASP A 677 -24.07 57.85 7.38
N ASP A 678 -23.99 56.71 8.08
CA ASP A 678 -22.77 56.30 8.80
C ASP A 678 -21.59 56.06 7.85
N LEU A 679 -21.81 55.38 6.71
CA LEU A 679 -20.75 55.18 5.72
C LEU A 679 -20.27 56.49 5.09
N ILE A 680 -21.17 57.46 4.86
CA ILE A 680 -20.80 58.79 4.36
C ILE A 680 -19.94 59.51 5.40
N ARG A 681 -20.34 59.48 6.68
CA ARG A 681 -19.64 60.15 7.78
C ARG A 681 -18.28 59.51 8.08
N ASP A 682 -18.25 58.20 8.24
CA ASP A 682 -17.13 57.48 8.85
C ASP A 682 -16.15 56.94 7.78
N ASN A 683 -16.65 56.55 6.60
CA ASN A 683 -15.83 56.00 5.51
C ASN A 683 -15.67 56.96 4.33
N ARG A 684 -16.27 58.16 4.38
CA ARG A 684 -16.20 59.21 3.34
C ARG A 684 -16.60 58.70 1.95
N VAL A 685 -17.61 57.84 1.88
CA VAL A 685 -18.18 57.42 0.59
C VAL A 685 -18.97 58.55 -0.05
N ASP A 686 -19.10 58.54 -1.37
CA ASP A 686 -19.82 59.56 -2.13
C ASP A 686 -21.30 59.61 -1.73
N ALA A 687 -21.75 60.77 -1.27
CA ALA A 687 -23.09 60.95 -0.74
C ALA A 687 -24.17 60.74 -1.81
N ALA A 688 -23.93 61.16 -3.05
CA ALA A 688 -24.88 61.01 -4.14
C ALA A 688 -25.04 59.53 -4.53
N ALA A 689 -23.92 58.81 -4.71
CA ALA A 689 -23.92 57.38 -5.02
C ALA A 689 -24.57 56.55 -3.90
N MET A 690 -24.27 56.86 -2.63
CA MET A 690 -24.86 56.15 -1.50
C MET A 690 -26.37 56.42 -1.38
N GLN A 691 -26.82 57.66 -1.61
CA GLN A 691 -28.26 58.00 -1.63
C GLN A 691 -29.02 57.25 -2.73
N VAL A 692 -28.42 57.05 -3.91
CA VAL A 692 -29.02 56.23 -4.99
C VAL A 692 -29.27 54.79 -4.50
N LEU A 693 -28.28 54.17 -3.85
CA LEU A 693 -28.39 52.81 -3.33
C LEU A 693 -29.44 52.70 -2.20
N VAL A 694 -29.43 53.65 -1.25
CA VAL A 694 -30.40 53.70 -0.13
C VAL A 694 -31.82 53.88 -0.65
N ALA A 695 -32.04 54.83 -1.56
CA ALA A 695 -33.36 55.09 -2.13
C ALA A 695 -33.87 53.86 -2.92
N ALA A 696 -32.98 53.17 -3.64
CA ALA A 696 -33.33 51.96 -4.38
C ALA A 696 -33.78 50.82 -3.44
N ILE A 697 -33.03 50.54 -2.36
CA ILE A 697 -33.39 49.46 -1.43
C ILE A 697 -34.62 49.81 -0.59
N GLU A 698 -34.80 51.06 -0.18
CA GLU A 698 -36.00 51.51 0.52
C GLU A 698 -37.23 51.42 -0.37
N ARG A 699 -37.12 51.84 -1.63
CA ARG A 699 -38.22 51.71 -2.60
C ARG A 699 -38.56 50.24 -2.84
N ALA A 700 -37.56 49.37 -3.02
CA ALA A 700 -37.79 47.93 -3.16
C ALA A 700 -38.43 47.29 -1.91
N SER A 701 -38.13 47.81 -0.71
CA SER A 701 -38.62 47.27 0.56
C SER A 701 -40.01 47.78 0.95
N TYR A 702 -40.34 49.04 0.64
CA TYR A 702 -41.53 49.72 1.17
C TYR A 702 -42.53 50.17 0.09
N ALA A 703 -42.14 50.28 -1.18
CA ALA A 703 -43.05 50.70 -2.24
C ALA A 703 -43.97 49.55 -2.69
N ARG A 704 -45.17 49.89 -3.18
CA ARG A 704 -46.01 48.93 -3.90
C ARG A 704 -45.29 48.55 -5.21
N PRO A 705 -45.38 47.29 -5.67
CA PRO A 705 -44.75 46.88 -6.92
C PRO A 705 -45.33 47.71 -8.07
N SER A 706 -44.58 48.70 -8.53
CA SER A 706 -44.84 49.48 -9.74
C SER A 706 -43.88 49.01 -10.84
N SER A 707 -44.33 49.08 -12.08
CA SER A 707 -43.60 48.65 -13.28
C SER A 707 -42.52 49.63 -13.76
N GLU A 708 -42.10 50.58 -12.92
CA GLU A 708 -41.05 51.52 -13.30
C GLU A 708 -39.69 50.82 -13.23
N GLN A 709 -39.01 50.80 -14.37
CA GLN A 709 -37.70 50.20 -14.56
C GLN A 709 -36.68 50.88 -13.64
N SER A 710 -36.15 50.11 -12.69
CA SER A 710 -35.05 50.52 -11.81
C SER A 710 -33.83 50.89 -12.65
N SER A 711 -33.32 52.12 -12.45
CA SER A 711 -32.08 52.62 -13.04
C SER A 711 -30.89 51.70 -12.78
N ASP A 712 -29.86 51.76 -13.62
CA ASP A 712 -28.59 51.06 -13.38
C ASP A 712 -28.00 51.46 -12.02
N LEU A 713 -27.75 50.47 -11.16
CA LEU A 713 -27.18 50.67 -9.82
C LEU A 713 -25.69 50.30 -9.74
N ASP A 714 -25.09 49.73 -10.79
CA ASP A 714 -23.70 49.23 -10.76
C ASP A 714 -22.68 50.37 -10.69
N ASP A 715 -22.95 51.52 -11.32
CA ASP A 715 -22.06 52.68 -11.26
C ASP A 715 -21.99 53.28 -9.84
N ALA A 716 -23.16 53.45 -9.20
CA ALA A 716 -23.25 53.91 -7.82
C ALA A 716 -22.61 52.89 -6.85
N LEU A 717 -22.90 51.60 -7.03
CA LEU A 717 -22.31 50.51 -6.25
C LEU A 717 -20.78 50.44 -6.44
N GLY A 718 -20.29 50.55 -7.66
CA GLY A 718 -18.87 50.54 -8.00
C GLY A 718 -18.10 51.67 -7.33
N THR A 719 -18.69 52.87 -7.34
CA THR A 719 -18.13 54.07 -6.69
C THR A 719 -17.99 53.86 -5.18
N VAL A 720 -19.08 53.47 -4.51
CA VAL A 720 -19.10 53.24 -3.05
C VAL A 720 -18.13 52.11 -2.66
N LEU A 721 -18.17 50.97 -3.35
CA LEU A 721 -17.28 49.84 -3.05
C LEU A 721 -15.79 50.18 -3.28
N GLY A 722 -15.49 50.98 -4.30
CA GLY A 722 -14.14 51.46 -4.57
C GLY A 722 -13.61 52.36 -3.44
N GLN A 723 -14.44 53.25 -2.92
CA GLN A 723 -14.10 54.14 -1.81
C GLN A 723 -13.97 53.37 -0.48
N LEU A 724 -14.89 52.44 -0.19
CA LEU A 724 -14.79 51.58 1.00
C LEU A 724 -13.47 50.81 1.04
N ARG A 725 -13.05 50.22 -0.09
CA ARG A 725 -11.75 49.53 -0.16
C ARG A 725 -10.59 50.48 0.09
N ARG A 726 -10.64 51.72 -0.40
CA ARG A 726 -9.60 52.73 -0.14
C ARG A 726 -9.59 53.24 1.30
N SER A 727 -10.71 53.17 2.01
CA SER A 727 -10.83 53.60 3.41
C SER A 727 -10.10 52.69 4.40
N VAL A 728 -9.64 51.50 3.97
CA VAL A 728 -8.98 50.51 4.81
C VAL A 728 -7.52 50.27 4.36
N ASP A 729 -6.66 49.95 5.32
CA ASP A 729 -5.25 49.64 5.09
C ASP A 729 -5.01 48.51 4.06
N ARG A 730 -3.78 48.41 3.56
CA ARG A 730 -3.41 47.45 2.52
C ARG A 730 -3.62 45.99 2.95
N TRP A 731 -3.32 45.66 4.21
CA TRP A 731 -3.40 44.29 4.72
C TRP A 731 -4.83 43.74 4.84
N PRO A 732 -5.80 44.47 5.46
CA PRO A 732 -7.19 44.04 5.47
C PRO A 732 -7.79 43.89 4.08
N ARG A 733 -7.38 44.72 3.10
CA ARG A 733 -7.79 44.59 1.70
C ARG A 733 -7.32 43.29 1.06
N VAL A 734 -6.04 42.94 1.23
CA VAL A 734 -5.47 41.68 0.70
C VAL A 734 -6.15 40.49 1.35
N ARG A 735 -6.36 40.54 2.68
CA ARG A 735 -7.06 39.48 3.41
C ARG A 735 -8.53 39.35 2.97
N ALA A 736 -9.23 40.46 2.74
CA ALA A 736 -10.60 40.49 2.23
C ALA A 736 -10.71 39.86 0.83
N ALA A 737 -9.67 40.00 0.00
CA ALA A 737 -9.62 39.41 -1.34
C ALA A 737 -9.34 37.90 -1.31
N LEU A 738 -8.39 37.45 -0.48
CA LEU A 738 -7.98 36.04 -0.41
C LEU A 738 -8.92 35.18 0.46
N ILE A 739 -9.38 35.71 1.60
CA ILE A 739 -10.21 35.01 2.59
C ILE A 739 -11.44 35.89 2.91
N PRO A 740 -12.39 36.02 1.96
CA PRO A 740 -13.57 36.88 2.13
C PRO A 740 -14.49 36.36 3.24
N ARG A 741 -14.57 37.10 4.35
CA ARG A 741 -15.36 36.76 5.53
C ARG A 741 -16.84 36.54 5.24
N SER A 742 -17.39 37.22 4.24
CA SER A 742 -18.79 37.08 3.82
C SER A 742 -19.15 35.66 3.35
N LEU A 743 -18.16 34.83 2.97
CA LEU A 743 -18.39 33.41 2.65
C LEU A 743 -18.37 32.50 3.89
N PHE A 744 -17.77 32.97 4.99
CA PHE A 744 -17.49 32.18 6.19
C PHE A 744 -18.32 32.60 7.41
N ALA A 745 -18.83 33.84 7.44
CA ALA A 745 -19.58 34.37 8.56
C ALA A 745 -20.93 33.66 8.71
N SER A 746 -21.14 33.02 9.86
CA SER A 746 -22.47 32.59 10.32
C SER A 746 -23.13 33.74 11.09
N ARG A 747 -24.48 33.81 11.06
CA ARG A 747 -25.34 34.90 11.57
C ARG A 747 -25.10 35.38 13.02
N ARG A 748 -24.16 34.82 13.80
CA ARG A 748 -23.99 35.14 15.24
C ARG A 748 -22.70 35.87 15.61
N THR A 749 -21.74 36.00 14.69
CA THR A 749 -20.42 36.59 15.02
C THR A 749 -20.45 38.10 15.28
N ASP A 750 -21.52 38.80 14.89
CA ASP A 750 -21.61 40.28 15.02
C ASP A 750 -21.99 40.76 16.44
N LEU A 751 -22.42 39.88 17.34
CA LEU A 751 -22.72 40.26 18.73
C LEU A 751 -21.48 40.46 19.61
N ALA A 752 -20.28 40.08 19.15
CA ALA A 752 -19.05 40.16 19.95
C ALA A 752 -18.30 41.50 19.80
N LEU A 753 -18.63 42.34 18.82
CA LEU A 753 -17.96 43.63 18.60
C LEU A 753 -18.55 44.78 19.45
N THR A 754 -19.64 44.55 20.18
CA THR A 754 -20.24 45.53 21.09
C THR A 754 -19.87 45.34 22.56
N ALA A 755 -19.11 44.30 22.92
CA ALA A 755 -18.72 44.02 24.30
C ALA A 755 -17.28 44.45 24.66
N GLY A 756 -16.58 45.13 23.75
CA GLY A 756 -15.21 45.63 23.92
C GLY A 756 -15.11 47.13 24.18
N ALA A 757 -16.18 47.77 24.65
CA ALA A 757 -16.16 49.16 25.12
C ALA A 757 -16.95 49.23 26.43
N GLY A 758 -16.25 48.95 27.52
CA GLY A 758 -16.68 49.09 28.90
C GLY A 758 -15.46 49.30 29.76
#